data_AF-A0A6J2WTC2-F1
#
_entry.id   AF-A0A6J2WTC2-F1
#
_cell.length_a   1.000
_cell.length_b   1.000
_cell.length_c   1.000
_cell.angle_alpha   90.00
_cell.angle_beta   90.00
_cell.angle_gamma   90.00
#
_symmetry.space_group_name_H-M   'P 1'
#
loop_
_entity.id
_entity.type
_entity.pdbx_description
1 polymer ?
#
loop_
_entity_poly.entity_id
_entity_poly.type
_entity_poly.pdbx_seq_one_letter_code
_entity_poly.pdbx_strand_id
1 'polypeptide(L)'
;MATPCTGERGSGTNGVISETHDKKLTDLPAELLEYILCFPVLNHVDISSASCTCKRLHDVCHGRGKVWGHQFRLRWPRLQKYYRQSEQYDWLKEYRTRHIIGLQIRRTVESISKRFFTEVPCVGQVLGDSFAEIESLGAPEHFCEDELLSILNSDWRKSLTLKYYAKKILYFLRQQNILRNLKVFLDRPPEQQSALEGAVLVDQYCNPLADVTIENISTQLEDITEKVKKYLRVKNPSHPSLRSTQGECSVVEDFELQRQVLCALNAVLYEQLQYKGNECDYYNPLNSYIHQVLLRRTGIPISLSVLYMTLARTLGVQLEPVNFPSHFLLRWCQKERGSDDICDYVYIDAFGKGKHLTARECEELIRHQVTADNYSAINTTEVLLRMVGNLLNIGKRGEGNEKSYQLLRDSLDLYLTINPDNVQYLMLQARLYFHLGIWPEKVLDILQHIQALDPSQHGAVGYLVQHTLEHIQHKKHPVEPEVKKRSAPEHSEVQYSVGLIMKHKRSGYNCVIYGWDPKCTMSQEWINTMRVHQLSNGANQPFYNVLVQDGTCRYAAQENLEPHSDPLEIGHPEVGRYFTEFSDTHYVPNEELQTRYPEDMPETMATVQELYHRLTPNSGHQELPQDQQSHKANTP
;
A
#
# COMPACT_ATOMS: atom_id res chain seq x y z
N MET A 1 -42.37 -22.59 69.42
CA MET A 1 -43.36 -22.02 70.35
C MET A 1 -42.78 -20.76 70.95
N ALA A 2 -43.63 -19.75 71.08
CA ALA A 2 -43.44 -18.52 71.86
C ALA A 2 -42.38 -17.51 71.36
N THR A 3 -42.85 -16.60 70.50
CA THR A 3 -42.75 -15.14 70.76
C THR A 3 -43.41 -14.83 72.13
N PRO A 4 -43.19 -13.68 72.83
CA PRO A 4 -43.01 -12.34 72.23
C PRO A 4 -42.22 -11.28 73.06
N CYS A 5 -42.09 -10.11 72.44
CA CYS A 5 -42.18 -8.73 72.96
C CYS A 5 -41.79 -8.41 74.41
N THR A 6 -41.02 -7.32 74.58
CA THR A 6 -41.45 -6.11 75.30
C THR A 6 -40.37 -5.03 75.19
N GLY A 7 -40.78 -3.79 74.91
CA GLY A 7 -39.92 -2.62 75.07
C GLY A 7 -40.07 -2.00 76.44
N GLU A 8 -39.11 -1.19 76.86
CA GLU A 8 -39.35 0.12 77.47
C GLU A 8 -38.05 0.89 77.77
N ARG A 9 -38.08 2.18 77.39
CA ARG A 9 -37.55 3.40 78.03
C ARG A 9 -36.19 3.41 78.75
N GLY A 10 -35.39 4.42 78.38
CA GLY A 10 -34.75 5.27 79.39
C GLY A 10 -33.34 5.76 79.09
N SER A 11 -33.24 6.93 78.43
CA SER A 11 -32.27 8.02 78.65
C SER A 11 -30.88 7.68 79.21
N GLY A 12 -29.85 7.78 78.35
CA GLY A 12 -28.44 7.82 78.74
C GLY A 12 -27.57 8.52 77.69
N THR A 13 -27.41 9.84 77.86
CA THR A 13 -26.23 10.67 77.56
C THR A 13 -25.18 10.18 76.54
N ASN A 14 -25.07 10.93 75.43
CA ASN A 14 -23.86 11.28 74.69
C ASN A 14 -22.71 10.27 74.67
N GLY A 15 -22.79 9.32 73.74
CA GLY A 15 -21.62 8.84 73.02
C GLY A 15 -21.71 9.36 71.59
N VAL A 16 -20.94 10.39 71.24
CA VAL A 16 -20.58 10.65 69.85
C VAL A 16 -19.72 9.47 69.42
N ILE A 17 -20.37 8.39 69.00
CA ILE A 17 -19.74 7.41 68.12
C ILE A 17 -19.74 8.12 66.77
N SER A 18 -18.57 8.69 66.43
CA SER A 18 -18.24 9.02 65.06
C SER A 18 -18.42 7.73 64.26
N GLU A 19 -19.60 7.54 63.68
CA GLU A 19 -19.79 6.57 62.59
C GLU A 19 -18.75 6.97 61.55
N THR A 20 -17.70 6.16 61.46
CA THR A 20 -16.88 6.10 60.25
C THR A 20 -17.86 5.69 59.16
N HIS A 21 -18.50 6.67 58.52
CA HIS A 21 -19.19 6.45 57.27
C HIS A 21 -18.12 5.88 56.34
N ASP A 22 -18.16 4.56 56.14
CA ASP A 22 -17.41 3.90 55.08
C ASP A 22 -17.87 4.54 53.78
N LYS A 23 -17.12 5.55 53.34
CA LYS A 23 -17.37 6.26 52.09
C LYS A 23 -17.27 5.21 50.98
N LYS A 24 -18.39 4.92 50.35
CA LYS A 24 -18.46 3.99 49.24
C LYS A 24 -17.93 4.70 47.99
N LEU A 25 -17.44 3.93 47.04
CA LEU A 25 -17.00 4.45 45.74
C LEU A 25 -18.08 5.34 45.10
N THR A 26 -19.34 4.91 45.18
CA THR A 26 -20.50 5.64 44.66
C THR A 26 -20.79 6.96 45.36
N ASP A 27 -20.17 7.25 46.49
CA ASP A 27 -20.35 8.52 47.21
C ASP A 27 -19.45 9.63 46.62
N LEU A 28 -18.50 9.28 45.75
CA LEU A 28 -17.65 10.24 45.06
C LEU A 28 -18.45 11.08 44.04
N PRO A 29 -18.06 12.35 43.82
CA PRO A 29 -18.56 13.18 42.72
C PRO A 29 -18.41 12.49 41.36
N ALA A 30 -19.33 12.78 40.45
CA ALA A 30 -19.34 12.18 39.11
C ALA A 30 -18.02 12.43 38.36
N GLU A 31 -17.42 13.60 38.52
CA GLU A 31 -16.15 13.97 37.90
C GLU A 31 -15.00 13.05 38.36
N LEU A 32 -14.95 12.71 39.66
CA LEU A 32 -13.94 11.81 40.20
C LEU A 32 -14.18 10.37 39.73
N LEU A 33 -15.44 9.93 39.66
CA LEU A 33 -15.79 8.62 39.10
C LEU A 33 -15.40 8.54 37.62
N GLU A 34 -15.65 9.57 36.82
CA GLU A 34 -15.18 9.65 35.44
C GLU A 34 -13.66 9.58 35.34
N TYR A 35 -12.92 10.29 36.21
CA TYR A 35 -11.45 10.23 36.22
C TYR A 35 -10.93 8.84 36.57
N ILE A 36 -11.55 8.14 37.53
CA ILE A 36 -11.21 6.76 37.89
C ILE A 36 -11.48 5.82 36.70
N LEU A 37 -12.64 5.97 36.04
CA LEU A 37 -13.03 5.13 34.90
C LEU A 37 -12.24 5.44 33.62
N CYS A 38 -11.59 6.60 33.54
CA CYS A 38 -10.64 6.97 32.49
C CYS A 38 -9.20 6.56 32.82
N PHE A 39 -8.95 5.78 33.88
CA PHE A 39 -7.58 5.34 34.16
C PHE A 39 -7.13 4.30 33.12
N PRO A 40 -5.93 4.43 32.50
CA PRO A 40 -5.53 3.58 31.37
C PRO A 40 -5.45 2.08 31.64
N VAL A 41 -5.42 1.66 32.90
CA VAL A 41 -5.45 0.24 33.29
C VAL A 41 -6.80 -0.41 33.02
N LEU A 42 -7.88 0.38 33.00
CA LEU A 42 -9.24 -0.09 32.78
C LEU A 42 -9.53 -0.11 31.29
N ASN A 43 -10.03 -1.25 30.81
CA ASN A 43 -10.46 -1.42 29.43
C ASN A 43 -11.99 -1.39 29.32
N HIS A 44 -12.50 -1.41 28.09
CA HIS A 44 -13.93 -1.40 27.82
C HIS A 44 -14.76 -2.52 28.46
N VAL A 45 -14.17 -3.69 28.73
CA VAL A 45 -14.83 -4.78 29.45
C VAL A 45 -15.05 -4.35 30.89
N ASP A 46 -14.02 -3.81 31.55
CA ASP A 46 -14.11 -3.32 32.92
C ASP A 46 -15.16 -2.22 33.05
N ILE A 47 -15.23 -1.30 32.08
CA ILE A 47 -16.21 -0.21 32.06
C ILE A 47 -17.62 -0.73 31.85
N SER A 48 -17.78 -1.73 30.99
CA SER A 48 -19.08 -2.39 30.77
C SER A 48 -19.52 -3.18 32.01
N SER A 49 -18.60 -3.87 32.67
CA SER A 49 -18.87 -4.55 33.94
C SER A 49 -19.23 -3.56 35.04
N ALA A 50 -18.52 -2.44 35.15
CA ALA A 50 -18.79 -1.39 36.12
C ALA A 50 -20.17 -0.75 35.88
N SER A 51 -20.56 -0.50 34.61
CA SER A 51 -21.87 0.08 34.31
C SER A 51 -23.03 -0.86 34.64
N CYS A 52 -22.82 -2.18 34.65
CA CYS A 52 -23.81 -3.17 35.06
C CYS A 52 -24.01 -3.29 36.58
N THR A 53 -23.18 -2.64 37.41
CA THR A 53 -23.23 -2.83 38.87
C THR A 53 -24.34 -2.05 39.56
N CYS A 54 -24.55 -0.78 39.20
CA CYS A 54 -25.57 0.07 39.79
C CYS A 54 -25.92 1.25 38.88
N LYS A 55 -27.11 1.84 39.09
CA LYS A 55 -27.61 2.97 38.29
C LYS A 55 -26.64 4.17 38.27
N ARG A 56 -25.98 4.49 39.39
CA ARG A 56 -25.05 5.62 39.43
C ARG A 56 -23.84 5.40 38.53
N LEU A 57 -23.22 4.22 38.57
CA LEU A 57 -22.08 3.90 37.71
C LEU A 57 -22.51 3.73 36.25
N HIS A 58 -23.71 3.20 36.00
CA HIS A 58 -24.32 3.22 34.68
C HIS A 58 -24.39 4.65 34.11
N ASP A 59 -24.94 5.60 34.88
CA ASP A 59 -25.12 6.99 34.47
C ASP A 59 -23.77 7.71 34.27
N VAL A 60 -22.74 7.38 35.06
CA VAL A 60 -21.39 7.93 34.86
C VAL A 60 -20.73 7.35 33.60
N CYS A 61 -20.81 6.03 33.39
CA CYS A 61 -20.24 5.37 32.21
C CYS A 61 -20.91 5.83 30.91
N HIS A 62 -22.24 6.02 30.92
CA HIS A 62 -23.05 6.34 29.73
C HIS A 62 -23.49 7.80 29.64
N GLY A 63 -23.06 8.66 30.57
CA GLY A 63 -23.46 10.06 30.67
C GLY A 63 -22.88 10.95 29.57
N ARG A 64 -22.03 11.92 29.94
CA ARG A 64 -21.51 12.96 29.01
C ARG A 64 -20.54 12.45 27.92
N GLY A 65 -20.48 11.14 27.67
CA GLY A 65 -19.61 10.52 26.67
C GLY A 65 -18.11 10.57 26.96
N LYS A 66 -17.67 11.17 28.08
CA LYS A 66 -16.26 11.37 28.42
C LYS A 66 -15.49 10.05 28.60
N VAL A 67 -16.08 9.09 29.32
CA VAL A 67 -15.48 7.77 29.58
C VAL A 67 -15.27 7.01 28.27
N TRP A 68 -16.32 6.85 27.46
CA TRP A 68 -16.22 6.19 26.15
C TRP A 68 -15.35 6.95 25.16
N GLY A 69 -15.35 8.28 25.18
CA GLY A 69 -14.46 9.09 24.36
C GLY A 69 -12.99 8.92 24.75
N HIS A 70 -12.70 8.79 26.05
CA HIS A 70 -11.35 8.46 26.53
C HIS A 70 -10.92 7.08 26.05
N GLN A 71 -11.76 6.05 26.23
CA GLN A 71 -11.48 4.69 25.77
C GLN A 71 -11.28 4.60 24.27
N PHE A 72 -12.12 5.31 23.49
CA PHE A 72 -11.98 5.39 22.05
C PHE A 72 -10.61 5.98 21.65
N ARG A 73 -10.24 7.10 22.25
CA ARG A 73 -8.96 7.79 21.98
C ARG A 73 -7.75 6.97 22.41
N LEU A 74 -7.84 6.25 23.52
CA LEU A 74 -6.79 5.37 24.03
C LEU A 74 -6.59 4.17 23.11
N ARG A 75 -7.68 3.53 22.68
CA ARG A 75 -7.63 2.32 21.84
C ARG A 75 -7.29 2.61 20.38
N TRP A 76 -7.78 3.72 19.83
CA TRP A 76 -7.62 4.08 18.42
C TRP A 76 -7.12 5.52 18.22
N PRO A 77 -5.87 5.82 18.61
CA PRO A 77 -5.33 7.18 18.53
C PRO A 77 -5.26 7.73 17.09
N ARG A 78 -5.08 6.87 16.08
CA ARG A 78 -5.02 7.27 14.66
C ARG A 78 -6.33 7.87 14.14
N LEU A 79 -7.45 7.48 14.74
CA LEU A 79 -8.76 7.94 14.32
C LEU A 79 -9.06 9.37 14.79
N GLN A 80 -8.28 9.91 15.74
CA GLN A 80 -8.51 11.24 16.30
C GLN A 80 -8.51 12.36 15.24
N LYS A 81 -7.75 12.20 14.15
CA LYS A 81 -7.69 13.18 13.05
C LYS A 81 -9.04 13.41 12.35
N TYR A 82 -9.99 12.48 12.47
CA TYR A 82 -11.32 12.58 11.86
C TYR A 82 -12.36 13.27 12.75
N TYR A 83 -12.04 13.52 14.03
CA TYR A 83 -12.97 14.12 14.99
C TYR A 83 -12.54 15.53 15.35
N ARG A 84 -13.42 16.50 15.10
CA ARG A 84 -13.20 17.91 15.44
C ARG A 84 -13.57 18.18 16.89
N GLN A 85 -12.76 18.98 17.59
CA GLN A 85 -13.02 19.33 18.99
C GLN A 85 -14.31 20.14 19.19
N SER A 86 -14.82 20.79 18.13
CA SER A 86 -16.03 21.61 18.14
C SER A 86 -17.33 20.83 18.01
N GLU A 87 -17.27 19.55 17.66
CA GLU A 87 -18.45 18.72 17.40
C GLU A 87 -18.76 17.78 18.58
N GLN A 88 -20.05 17.56 18.86
CA GLN A 88 -20.49 16.58 19.85
C GLN A 88 -20.72 15.23 19.19
N TYR A 89 -20.06 14.19 19.72
CA TYR A 89 -20.15 12.83 19.21
C TYR A 89 -20.73 11.88 20.26
N ASP A 90 -21.52 10.90 19.82
CA ASP A 90 -21.92 9.76 20.65
C ASP A 90 -20.76 8.75 20.70
N TRP A 91 -19.85 8.96 21.66
CA TRP A 91 -18.65 8.13 21.79
C TRP A 91 -18.94 6.66 22.08
N LEU A 92 -20.07 6.33 22.72
CA LEU A 92 -20.43 4.93 22.95
C LEU A 92 -20.82 4.26 21.63
N LYS A 93 -21.63 4.94 20.82
CA LYS A 93 -22.01 4.45 19.49
C LYS A 93 -20.81 4.35 18.56
N GLU A 94 -19.93 5.34 18.55
CA GLU A 94 -18.68 5.32 17.77
C GLU A 94 -17.79 4.15 18.20
N TYR A 95 -17.58 3.96 19.50
CA TYR A 95 -16.79 2.85 20.02
C TYR A 95 -17.37 1.49 19.64
N ARG A 96 -18.69 1.30 19.83
CA ARG A 96 -19.37 0.04 19.47
C ARG A 96 -19.27 -0.24 17.98
N THR A 97 -19.55 0.75 17.15
CA THR A 97 -19.50 0.64 15.68
C THR A 97 -18.09 0.23 15.25
N ARG A 98 -17.06 0.99 15.66
CA ARG A 98 -15.66 0.67 15.33
C ARG A 98 -15.24 -0.72 15.82
N HIS A 99 -15.65 -1.10 17.03
CA HIS A 99 -15.32 -2.41 17.62
C HIS A 99 -15.94 -3.57 16.83
N ILE A 100 -17.23 -3.49 16.50
CA ILE A 100 -17.96 -4.51 15.73
C ILE A 100 -17.34 -4.66 14.33
N ILE A 101 -17.10 -3.55 13.64
CA ILE A 101 -16.47 -3.52 12.32
C ILE A 101 -15.08 -4.17 12.39
N GLY A 102 -14.29 -3.87 13.42
CA GLY A 102 -12.97 -4.45 13.60
C GLY A 102 -13.00 -5.98 13.71
N LEU A 103 -13.97 -6.52 14.46
CA LEU A 103 -14.17 -7.97 14.58
C LEU A 103 -14.60 -8.61 13.25
N GLN A 104 -15.49 -7.95 12.50
CA GLN A 104 -15.93 -8.43 11.19
C GLN A 104 -14.78 -8.47 10.19
N ILE A 105 -13.98 -7.39 10.11
CA ILE A 105 -12.80 -7.34 9.22
C ILE A 105 -11.82 -8.45 9.55
N ARG A 106 -11.50 -8.69 10.84
CA ARG A 106 -10.63 -9.81 11.22
C ARG A 106 -11.16 -11.15 10.72
N ARG A 107 -12.45 -11.43 10.96
CA ARG A 107 -13.09 -12.67 10.48
C ARG A 107 -13.04 -12.79 8.96
N THR A 108 -13.30 -11.70 8.24
CA THR A 108 -13.20 -11.68 6.78
C THR A 108 -11.76 -12.01 6.36
N VAL A 109 -10.75 -11.30 6.89
CA VAL A 109 -9.34 -11.52 6.56
C VAL A 109 -8.90 -12.97 6.87
N GLU A 110 -9.29 -13.53 8.02
CA GLU A 110 -9.02 -14.91 8.41
C GLU A 110 -9.62 -15.93 7.43
N SER A 111 -10.81 -15.63 6.89
CA SER A 111 -11.50 -16.53 5.95
C SER A 111 -10.88 -16.59 4.55
N ILE A 112 -10.06 -15.59 4.16
CA ILE A 112 -9.54 -15.47 2.79
C ILE A 112 -8.57 -16.61 2.47
N SER A 113 -7.72 -17.01 3.43
CA SER A 113 -6.78 -18.13 3.23
C SER A 113 -7.53 -19.38 2.78
N LYS A 114 -8.54 -19.78 3.55
CA LYS A 114 -9.34 -20.97 3.30
C LYS A 114 -10.07 -20.94 1.96
N ARG A 115 -10.58 -19.77 1.57
CA ARG A 115 -11.36 -19.61 0.33
C ARG A 115 -10.48 -19.61 -0.92
N PHE A 116 -9.23 -19.15 -0.81
CA PHE A 116 -8.46 -18.74 -2.00
C PHE A 116 -6.98 -19.15 -2.00
N PHE A 117 -6.58 -20.06 -1.11
CA PHE A 117 -5.21 -20.57 -1.05
C PHE A 117 -4.70 -21.17 -2.37
N THR A 118 -5.58 -21.80 -3.15
CA THR A 118 -5.24 -22.49 -4.41
C THR A 118 -5.34 -21.60 -5.66
N GLU A 119 -5.94 -20.42 -5.58
CA GLU A 119 -6.10 -19.54 -6.74
C GLU A 119 -4.81 -18.77 -7.04
N VAL A 120 -4.43 -18.64 -8.31
CA VAL A 120 -3.24 -17.88 -8.77
C VAL A 120 -3.16 -16.52 -8.07
N PRO A 121 -1.96 -15.98 -7.74
CA PRO A 121 -1.75 -14.67 -7.08
C PRO A 121 -2.21 -13.48 -7.93
N CYS A 122 -3.45 -13.49 -8.38
CA CYS A 122 -4.13 -12.35 -8.94
C CYS A 122 -5.37 -12.15 -8.09
N VAL A 123 -5.06 -11.53 -6.96
CA VAL A 123 -5.81 -10.98 -5.83
C VAL A 123 -7.12 -10.25 -6.18
N GLY A 124 -7.53 -10.19 -7.44
CA GLY A 124 -8.60 -9.33 -7.93
C GLY A 124 -10.02 -9.75 -7.54
N GLN A 125 -10.45 -10.96 -7.95
CA GLN A 125 -11.86 -11.36 -7.79
C GLN A 125 -12.20 -11.69 -6.33
N VAL A 126 -11.29 -12.43 -5.71
CA VAL A 126 -11.25 -12.77 -4.28
C VAL A 126 -11.37 -11.57 -3.35
N LEU A 127 -10.56 -10.53 -3.59
CA LEU A 127 -10.66 -9.32 -2.81
C LEU A 127 -11.88 -8.51 -3.19
N GLY A 128 -12.32 -8.54 -4.44
CA GLY A 128 -13.57 -7.88 -4.85
C GLY A 128 -14.75 -8.36 -4.02
N ASP A 129 -14.91 -9.68 -3.86
CA ASP A 129 -16.00 -10.26 -3.06
C ASP A 129 -15.82 -9.99 -1.56
N SER A 130 -14.61 -10.22 -1.03
CA SER A 130 -14.29 -9.94 0.38
C SER A 130 -14.41 -8.45 0.71
N PHE A 131 -14.17 -7.58 -0.26
CA PHE A 131 -14.33 -6.14 -0.17
C PHE A 131 -15.80 -5.73 -0.27
N ALA A 132 -16.58 -6.33 -1.17
CA ALA A 132 -18.02 -6.11 -1.23
C ALA A 132 -18.67 -6.50 0.12
N GLU A 133 -18.20 -7.57 0.77
CA GLU A 133 -18.57 -7.91 2.14
C GLU A 133 -18.22 -6.78 3.12
N ILE A 134 -17.02 -6.20 3.05
CA ILE A 134 -16.59 -5.08 3.91
C ILE A 134 -17.37 -3.79 3.61
N GLU A 135 -17.62 -3.44 2.35
CA GLU A 135 -18.42 -2.26 1.94
C GLU A 135 -19.89 -2.42 2.35
N SER A 136 -20.44 -3.64 2.27
CA SER A 136 -21.81 -3.93 2.69
C SER A 136 -22.07 -3.66 4.18
N LEU A 137 -21.01 -3.55 4.99
CA LEU A 137 -21.12 -3.17 6.40
C LEU A 137 -21.58 -1.72 6.59
N GLY A 138 -21.50 -0.87 5.56
CA GLY A 138 -21.85 0.56 5.66
C GLY A 138 -20.94 1.32 6.63
N ALA A 139 -19.76 0.80 6.89
CA ALA A 139 -18.79 1.31 7.85
C ALA A 139 -18.08 2.56 7.33
N PRO A 140 -17.71 3.52 8.21
CA PRO A 140 -16.77 4.57 7.85
C PRO A 140 -15.43 3.97 7.39
N GLU A 141 -14.94 4.39 6.22
CA GLU A 141 -13.76 3.79 5.58
C GLU A 141 -12.51 3.81 6.46
N HIS A 142 -12.34 4.90 7.23
CA HIS A 142 -11.21 5.06 8.15
C HIS A 142 -11.20 4.04 9.29
N PHE A 143 -12.34 3.45 9.65
CA PHE A 143 -12.40 2.34 10.60
C PHE A 143 -11.84 1.06 10.01
N CYS A 144 -12.13 0.81 8.73
CA CYS A 144 -11.62 -0.34 8.03
C CYS A 144 -10.10 -0.26 7.85
N GLU A 145 -9.63 0.91 7.39
CA GLU A 145 -8.21 1.18 7.23
C GLU A 145 -7.45 1.06 8.56
N ASP A 146 -7.98 1.61 9.65
CA ASP A 146 -7.34 1.53 10.97
C ASP A 146 -7.24 0.07 11.47
N GLU A 147 -8.26 -0.76 11.26
CA GLU A 147 -8.21 -2.18 11.63
C GLU A 147 -7.15 -2.95 10.83
N LEU A 148 -7.12 -2.75 9.50
CA LEU A 148 -6.14 -3.39 8.63
C LEU A 148 -4.71 -2.95 9.00
N LEU A 149 -4.50 -1.66 9.25
CA LEU A 149 -3.22 -1.15 9.74
C LEU A 149 -2.87 -1.70 11.13
N SER A 150 -3.84 -1.90 12.01
CA SER A 150 -3.63 -2.54 13.32
C SER A 150 -3.12 -3.98 13.18
N ILE A 151 -3.71 -4.75 12.26
CA ILE A 151 -3.23 -6.10 11.91
C ILE A 151 -1.80 -6.04 11.38
N LEU A 152 -1.50 -5.14 10.45
CA LEU A 152 -0.17 -5.02 9.85
C LEU A 152 0.92 -4.62 10.85
N ASN A 153 0.58 -3.81 11.86
CA ASN A 153 1.51 -3.36 12.90
C ASN A 153 1.58 -4.31 14.12
N SER A 154 0.88 -5.44 14.09
CA SER A 154 1.02 -6.47 15.13
C SER A 154 2.41 -7.14 15.06
N ASP A 155 2.83 -7.83 16.13
CA ASP A 155 4.16 -8.46 16.29
C ASP A 155 4.69 -9.04 14.97
N TRP A 156 5.76 -8.44 14.44
CA TRP A 156 6.22 -8.61 13.06
C TRP A 156 6.49 -10.07 12.66
N ARG A 157 6.90 -10.93 13.60
CA ARG A 157 7.20 -12.36 13.36
C ARG A 157 5.96 -13.28 13.34
N LYS A 158 4.84 -12.80 13.89
CA LYS A 158 3.59 -13.57 14.05
C LYS A 158 2.51 -13.10 13.10
N SER A 159 1.53 -13.97 12.87
CA SER A 159 0.33 -13.70 12.07
C SER A 159 0.64 -13.29 10.62
N LEU A 160 1.65 -13.92 10.02
CA LEU A 160 2.10 -13.65 8.65
C LEU A 160 0.96 -13.81 7.62
N THR A 161 0.13 -14.85 7.74
CA THR A 161 -1.06 -15.05 6.91
C THR A 161 -2.09 -13.95 7.04
N LEU A 162 -2.43 -13.58 8.28
CA LEU A 162 -3.38 -12.50 8.53
C LEU A 162 -2.87 -11.17 7.95
N LYS A 163 -1.58 -10.86 8.13
CA LYS A 163 -0.94 -9.66 7.60
C LYS A 163 -0.89 -9.65 6.07
N TYR A 164 -0.59 -10.80 5.46
CA TYR A 164 -0.56 -10.94 4.02
C TYR A 164 -1.91 -10.55 3.41
N TYR A 165 -3.01 -11.14 3.90
CA TYR A 165 -4.34 -10.83 3.39
C TYR A 165 -4.81 -9.43 3.78
N ALA A 166 -4.52 -8.96 5.01
CA ALA A 166 -4.83 -7.58 5.40
C ALA A 166 -4.11 -6.55 4.52
N LYS A 167 -2.85 -6.80 4.15
CA LYS A 167 -2.08 -5.94 3.24
C LYS A 167 -2.72 -5.87 1.86
N LYS A 168 -3.15 -7.02 1.33
CA LYS A 168 -3.81 -7.12 0.02
C LYS A 168 -5.18 -6.42 0.03
N ILE A 169 -5.99 -6.59 1.09
CA ILE A 169 -7.25 -5.85 1.26
C ILE A 169 -6.99 -4.34 1.35
N LEU A 170 -6.03 -3.91 2.17
CA LEU A 170 -5.71 -2.50 2.35
C LEU A 170 -5.25 -1.85 1.03
N TYR A 171 -4.43 -2.57 0.26
CA TYR A 171 -4.00 -2.16 -1.07
C TYR A 171 -5.21 -1.86 -1.98
N PHE A 172 -6.16 -2.80 -2.04
CA PHE A 172 -7.36 -2.67 -2.87
C PHE A 172 -8.32 -1.57 -2.38
N LEU A 173 -8.58 -1.50 -1.07
CA LEU A 173 -9.42 -0.46 -0.44
C LEU A 173 -8.90 0.94 -0.80
N ARG A 174 -7.60 1.17 -0.65
CA ARG A 174 -6.99 2.46 -0.98
C ARG A 174 -7.08 2.76 -2.48
N GLN A 175 -6.83 1.78 -3.35
CA GLN A 175 -7.00 1.96 -4.79
C GLN A 175 -8.41 2.38 -5.18
N GLN A 176 -9.45 1.74 -4.62
CA GLN A 176 -10.84 2.12 -4.88
C GLN A 176 -11.13 3.56 -4.44
N ASN A 177 -10.68 3.93 -3.24
CA ASN A 177 -10.80 5.30 -2.74
C ASN A 177 -10.11 6.32 -3.65
N ILE A 178 -8.91 6.01 -4.12
CA ILE A 178 -8.15 6.88 -5.02
C ILE A 178 -8.86 7.00 -6.38
N LEU A 179 -9.44 5.94 -6.92
CA LEU A 179 -10.24 6.02 -8.15
C LEU A 179 -11.49 6.89 -7.97
N ARG A 180 -12.18 6.80 -6.82
CA ARG A 180 -13.30 7.69 -6.51
C ARG A 180 -12.84 9.15 -6.45
N ASN A 181 -11.72 9.43 -5.78
CA ASN A 181 -11.13 10.77 -5.72
C ASN A 181 -10.68 11.28 -7.09
N LEU A 182 -10.14 10.40 -7.94
CA LEU A 182 -9.74 10.74 -9.31
C LEU A 182 -10.95 11.13 -10.16
N LYS A 183 -12.08 10.40 -10.06
CA LYS A 183 -13.32 10.78 -10.75
C LYS A 183 -13.82 12.15 -10.30
N VAL A 184 -13.89 12.38 -8.98
CA VAL A 184 -14.26 13.69 -8.42
C VAL A 184 -13.31 14.80 -8.88
N PHE A 185 -12.02 14.51 -9.02
CA PHE A 185 -11.04 15.46 -9.56
C PHE A 185 -11.27 15.77 -11.05
N LEU A 186 -11.53 14.75 -11.87
CA LEU A 186 -11.79 14.89 -13.31
C LEU A 186 -13.10 15.62 -13.62
N ASP A 187 -14.09 15.53 -12.73
CA ASP A 187 -15.38 16.23 -12.85
C ASP A 187 -15.28 17.74 -12.54
N ARG A 188 -14.15 18.21 -11.99
CA ARG A 188 -13.93 19.65 -11.73
C ARG A 188 -13.70 20.42 -13.04
N PRO A 189 -14.02 21.73 -13.09
CA PRO A 189 -13.67 22.59 -14.22
C PRO A 189 -12.15 22.57 -14.52
N PRO A 190 -11.72 22.65 -15.79
CA PRO A 190 -10.30 22.56 -16.17
C PRO A 190 -9.39 23.55 -15.43
N GLU A 191 -9.89 24.73 -15.07
CA GLU A 191 -9.15 25.77 -14.36
C GLU A 191 -8.82 25.39 -12.91
N GLN A 192 -9.61 24.48 -12.32
CA GLN A 192 -9.43 23.97 -10.96
C GLN A 192 -8.61 22.66 -10.92
N GLN A 193 -8.29 22.09 -12.09
CA GLN A 193 -7.52 20.85 -12.19
C GLN A 193 -6.02 21.12 -12.14
N SER A 194 -5.40 20.87 -10.99
CA SER A 194 -3.95 20.93 -10.84
C SER A 194 -3.28 19.67 -11.35
N ALA A 195 -2.32 19.81 -12.26
CA ALA A 195 -1.50 18.68 -12.72
C ALA A 195 -0.70 18.03 -11.59
N LEU A 196 -0.32 18.77 -10.54
CA LEU A 196 0.35 18.21 -9.37
C LEU A 196 -0.60 17.28 -8.61
N GLU A 197 -1.84 17.72 -8.36
CA GLU A 197 -2.85 16.91 -7.66
C GLU A 197 -3.14 15.62 -8.43
N GLY A 198 -3.33 15.73 -9.75
CA GLY A 198 -3.51 14.57 -10.62
C GLY A 198 -2.28 13.64 -10.64
N ALA A 199 -1.06 14.19 -10.66
CA ALA A 199 0.18 13.40 -10.56
C ALA A 199 0.29 12.65 -9.22
N VAL A 200 -0.14 13.28 -8.12
CA VAL A 200 -0.20 12.63 -6.80
C VAL A 200 -1.24 11.51 -6.78
N LEU A 201 -2.40 11.69 -7.40
CA LEU A 201 -3.42 10.63 -7.50
C LEU A 201 -2.92 9.42 -8.29
N VAL A 202 -2.25 9.64 -9.42
CA VAL A 202 -1.61 8.56 -10.20
C VAL A 202 -0.56 7.82 -9.35
N ASP A 203 0.27 8.57 -8.63
CA ASP A 203 1.29 8.03 -7.75
C ASP A 203 0.70 7.19 -6.61
N GLN A 204 -0.27 7.74 -5.89
CA GLN A 204 -1.00 7.05 -4.83
C GLN A 204 -1.65 5.76 -5.34
N TYR A 205 -2.24 5.76 -6.54
CA TYR A 205 -2.92 4.57 -7.06
C TYR A 205 -1.94 3.43 -7.39
N CYS A 206 -0.77 3.75 -7.96
CA CYS A 206 0.27 2.76 -8.22
C CYS A 206 1.03 2.35 -6.95
N ASN A 207 1.03 3.20 -5.92
CA ASN A 207 1.72 2.96 -4.65
C ASN A 207 0.77 3.15 -3.45
N PRO A 208 -0.35 2.42 -3.36
CA PRO A 208 -1.41 2.70 -2.39
C PRO A 208 -0.97 2.48 -0.95
N LEU A 209 0.07 1.67 -0.72
CA LEU A 209 0.61 1.43 0.62
C LEU A 209 1.67 2.46 1.03
N ALA A 210 2.13 3.32 0.11
CA ALA A 210 3.06 4.39 0.42
C ALA A 210 2.34 5.55 1.11
N ASP A 211 3.03 6.25 2.01
CA ASP A 211 2.52 7.44 2.67
C ASP A 211 2.76 8.68 1.79
N VAL A 212 1.98 8.78 0.72
CA VAL A 212 2.02 9.90 -0.24
C VAL A 212 0.80 10.76 0.00
N THR A 213 1.00 12.00 0.41
CA THR A 213 -0.08 12.98 0.59
C THR A 213 0.23 14.26 -0.18
N ILE A 214 -0.81 14.95 -0.65
CA ILE A 214 -0.65 16.21 -1.36
C ILE A 214 -0.03 17.28 -0.45
N GLU A 215 -0.31 17.25 0.84
CA GLU A 215 0.25 18.17 1.84
C GLU A 215 1.76 17.98 1.99
N ASN A 216 2.24 16.73 2.10
CA ASN A 216 3.67 16.43 2.23
C ASN A 216 4.45 16.82 0.96
N ILE A 217 3.86 16.57 -0.22
CA ILE A 217 4.44 16.98 -1.50
C ILE A 217 4.45 18.51 -1.61
N SER A 218 3.36 19.18 -1.25
CA SER A 218 3.27 20.64 -1.30
C SER A 218 4.29 21.31 -0.39
N THR A 219 4.48 20.78 0.83
CA THR A 219 5.50 21.28 1.78
C THR A 219 6.91 21.19 1.19
N GLN A 220 7.25 20.07 0.53
CA GLN A 220 8.54 19.93 -0.15
C GLN A 220 8.71 20.91 -1.31
N LEU A 221 7.63 21.22 -2.04
CA LEU A 221 7.67 22.23 -3.10
C LEU A 221 7.83 23.64 -2.52
N GLU A 222 7.21 23.95 -1.39
CA GLU A 222 7.39 25.22 -0.69
C GLU A 222 8.86 25.43 -0.28
N ASP A 223 9.53 24.39 0.24
CA ASP A 223 10.95 24.44 0.55
C ASP A 223 11.83 24.76 -0.67
N ILE A 224 11.46 24.23 -1.84
CA ILE A 224 12.14 24.54 -3.10
C ILE A 224 11.84 25.98 -3.52
N THR A 225 10.58 26.40 -3.47
CA THR A 225 10.15 27.76 -3.80
C THR A 225 10.86 28.81 -2.92
N GLU A 226 11.05 28.55 -1.62
CA GLU A 226 11.80 29.45 -0.75
C GLU A 226 13.29 29.53 -1.10
N LYS A 227 13.91 28.43 -1.58
CA LYS A 227 15.28 28.47 -2.13
C LYS A 227 15.35 29.31 -3.40
N VAL A 228 14.34 29.21 -4.28
CA VAL A 228 14.24 30.02 -5.51
C VAL A 228 14.07 31.50 -5.16
N LYS A 229 13.16 31.83 -4.23
CA LYS A 229 12.99 33.21 -3.72
C LYS A 229 14.29 33.75 -3.12
N LYS A 230 15.03 32.94 -2.36
CA LYS A 230 16.34 33.35 -1.80
C LYS A 230 17.34 33.68 -2.91
N TYR A 231 17.44 32.85 -3.95
CA TYR A 231 18.30 33.11 -5.09
C TYR A 231 17.88 34.37 -5.86
N LEU A 232 16.57 34.51 -6.12
CA LEU A 232 16.00 35.65 -6.81
C LEU A 232 16.21 36.96 -6.03
N ARG A 233 16.10 36.95 -4.69
CA ARG A 233 16.34 38.11 -3.83
C ARG A 233 17.77 38.64 -3.95
N VAL A 234 18.75 37.79 -4.17
CA VAL A 234 20.15 38.22 -4.40
C VAL A 234 20.31 38.95 -5.72
N LYS A 235 19.55 38.56 -6.75
CA LYS A 235 19.61 39.14 -8.11
C LYS A 235 18.72 40.37 -8.26
N ASN A 236 17.52 40.34 -7.70
CA ASN A 236 16.51 41.40 -7.76
C ASN A 236 15.70 41.41 -6.45
N PRO A 237 16.12 42.21 -5.44
CA PRO A 237 15.43 42.29 -4.15
C PRO A 237 14.00 42.84 -4.22
N SER A 238 13.67 43.58 -5.27
CA SER A 238 12.36 44.21 -5.50
C SER A 238 11.40 43.36 -6.33
N HIS A 239 11.77 42.12 -6.68
CA HIS A 239 10.99 41.28 -7.59
C HIS A 239 9.57 40.97 -7.04
N PRO A 240 8.50 41.08 -7.84
CA PRO A 240 7.12 40.86 -7.39
C PRO A 240 6.88 39.45 -6.83
N SER A 241 7.48 38.41 -7.43
CA SER A 241 7.39 37.01 -6.95
C SER A 241 7.93 36.77 -5.54
N LEU A 242 8.67 37.72 -4.94
CA LEU A 242 9.10 37.64 -3.54
C LEU A 242 7.94 37.94 -2.56
N ARG A 243 6.88 38.60 -3.05
CA ARG A 243 5.71 39.00 -2.27
C ARG A 243 4.57 37.97 -2.34
N SER A 244 4.64 36.98 -3.23
CA SER A 244 3.67 35.90 -3.28
C SER A 244 3.66 35.13 -1.95
N THR A 245 2.60 35.37 -1.18
CA THR A 245 2.17 34.57 -0.04
C THR A 245 1.16 33.52 -0.49
N GLN A 246 1.05 32.42 0.26
CA GLN A 246 0.26 31.23 -0.08
C GLN A 246 -1.09 31.54 -0.74
N GLY A 247 -1.36 30.91 -1.89
CA GLY A 247 -2.67 30.90 -2.55
C GLY A 247 -2.98 32.07 -3.50
N GLU A 248 -2.27 33.20 -3.42
CA GLU A 248 -2.46 34.33 -4.33
C GLU A 248 -1.40 34.34 -5.45
N CYS A 249 -1.78 33.78 -6.61
CA CYS A 249 -0.93 33.78 -7.80
C CYS A 249 -1.19 35.05 -8.63
N SER A 250 -0.55 36.16 -8.24
CA SER A 250 -0.48 37.34 -9.12
C SER A 250 0.46 37.01 -10.28
N VAL A 251 -0.07 36.96 -11.51
CA VAL A 251 0.75 36.74 -12.69
C VAL A 251 1.71 37.92 -12.85
N VAL A 252 3.00 37.63 -13.00
CA VAL A 252 4.00 38.65 -13.30
C VAL A 252 3.80 39.08 -14.75
N GLU A 253 3.32 40.29 -15.01
CA GLU A 253 3.04 40.72 -16.39
C GLU A 253 4.31 40.97 -17.22
N ASP A 254 5.38 41.44 -16.58
CA ASP A 254 6.64 41.77 -17.26
C ASP A 254 7.42 40.51 -17.65
N PHE A 255 7.72 40.41 -18.95
CA PHE A 255 8.42 39.27 -19.55
C PHE A 255 9.84 39.07 -19.01
N GLU A 256 10.60 40.14 -18.76
CA GLU A 256 11.96 40.02 -18.24
C GLU A 256 11.96 39.58 -16.77
N LEU A 257 10.96 40.02 -15.99
CA LEU A 257 10.76 39.52 -14.63
C LEU A 257 10.38 38.02 -14.63
N GLN A 258 9.48 37.59 -15.52
CA GLN A 258 9.20 36.15 -15.70
C GLN A 258 10.47 35.37 -16.09
N ARG A 259 11.30 35.93 -16.99
CA ARG A 259 12.59 35.33 -17.39
C ARG A 259 13.55 35.18 -16.22
N GLN A 260 13.62 36.17 -15.33
CA GLN A 260 14.44 36.11 -14.11
C GLN A 260 14.00 34.96 -13.19
N VAL A 261 12.69 34.73 -13.06
CA VAL A 261 12.14 33.59 -12.31
C VAL A 261 12.58 32.26 -12.93
N LEU A 262 12.45 32.09 -14.25
CA LEU A 262 12.87 30.86 -14.94
C LEU A 262 14.39 30.62 -14.79
N CYS A 263 15.21 31.66 -14.87
CA CYS A 263 16.65 31.55 -14.62
C CYS A 263 16.96 31.13 -13.18
N ALA A 264 16.23 31.68 -12.20
CA ALA A 264 16.37 31.31 -10.79
C ALA A 264 15.94 29.85 -10.54
N LEU A 265 14.86 29.39 -11.20
CA LEU A 265 14.41 28.00 -11.16
C LEU A 265 15.48 27.06 -11.70
N ASN A 266 16.05 27.36 -12.88
CA ASN A 266 17.11 26.54 -13.46
C ASN A 266 18.33 26.43 -12.55
N ALA A 267 18.78 27.54 -11.97
CA ALA A 267 19.91 27.56 -11.04
C ALA A 267 19.64 26.71 -9.78
N VAL A 268 18.46 26.84 -9.18
CA VAL A 268 18.12 26.08 -7.97
C VAL A 268 17.91 24.60 -8.29
N LEU A 269 17.09 24.26 -9.28
CA LEU A 269 16.75 22.87 -9.58
C LEU A 269 17.96 22.09 -10.09
N TYR A 270 18.67 22.61 -11.08
CA TYR A 270 19.69 21.84 -11.79
C TYR A 270 21.10 22.06 -11.23
N GLU A 271 21.44 23.26 -10.75
CA GLU A 271 22.79 23.54 -10.24
C GLU A 271 22.90 23.29 -8.72
N GLN A 272 21.91 23.70 -7.92
CA GLN A 272 21.98 23.52 -6.46
C GLN A 272 21.41 22.17 -6.00
N LEU A 273 20.21 21.83 -6.47
CA LEU A 273 19.51 20.60 -6.06
C LEU A 273 19.87 19.39 -6.92
N GLN A 274 20.49 19.60 -8.09
CA GLN A 274 20.95 18.53 -8.99
C GLN A 274 19.83 17.60 -9.48
N TYR A 275 18.65 18.17 -9.77
CA TYR A 275 17.61 17.45 -10.51
C TYR A 275 18.14 17.06 -11.90
N LYS A 276 17.76 15.86 -12.37
CA LYS A 276 18.18 15.37 -13.68
C LYS A 276 17.19 14.38 -14.30
N GLY A 277 17.23 14.29 -15.62
CA GLY A 277 16.62 13.20 -16.36
C GLY A 277 17.34 11.86 -16.14
N ASN A 278 16.59 10.76 -16.06
CA ASN A 278 17.17 9.41 -15.98
C ASN A 278 17.40 8.82 -17.38
N GLU A 279 18.51 9.13 -18.01
CA GLU A 279 18.83 8.59 -19.35
C GLU A 279 19.30 7.13 -19.29
N CYS A 280 20.01 6.73 -18.22
CA CYS A 280 20.56 5.38 -18.08
C CYS A 280 19.49 4.32 -17.80
N ASP A 281 18.43 4.69 -17.08
CA ASP A 281 17.34 3.81 -16.69
C ASP A 281 15.99 4.52 -16.89
N TYR A 282 15.75 4.92 -18.15
CA TYR A 282 14.59 5.73 -18.54
C TYR A 282 13.26 5.06 -18.20
N TYR A 283 13.16 3.74 -18.40
CA TYR A 283 11.94 2.95 -18.18
C TYR A 283 11.75 2.49 -16.73
N ASN A 284 12.47 3.06 -15.77
CA ASN A 284 12.21 2.81 -14.36
C ASN A 284 10.88 3.48 -13.94
N PRO A 285 9.91 2.73 -13.38
CA PRO A 285 8.62 3.31 -12.96
C PRO A 285 8.77 4.38 -11.89
N LEU A 286 9.82 4.32 -11.05
CA LEU A 286 10.11 5.33 -10.03
C LEU A 286 10.38 6.71 -10.60
N ASN A 287 10.70 6.82 -11.89
CA ASN A 287 10.90 8.11 -12.55
C ASN A 287 9.56 8.83 -12.85
N SER A 288 8.41 8.14 -12.75
CA SER A 288 7.08 8.70 -13.03
C SER A 288 6.32 9.11 -11.76
N TYR A 289 6.72 8.58 -10.60
CA TYR A 289 6.06 8.84 -9.31
C TYR A 289 6.61 10.12 -8.67
N ILE A 290 5.76 11.13 -8.47
CA ILE A 290 6.20 12.46 -8.04
C ILE A 290 6.91 12.43 -6.68
N HIS A 291 6.50 11.57 -5.75
CA HIS A 291 7.18 11.43 -4.45
C HIS A 291 8.61 10.89 -4.62
N GLN A 292 8.81 9.96 -5.56
CA GLN A 292 10.14 9.40 -5.87
C GLN A 292 10.99 10.39 -6.66
N VAL A 293 10.38 11.18 -7.55
CA VAL A 293 11.09 12.22 -8.31
C VAL A 293 11.62 13.30 -7.37
N LEU A 294 10.86 13.70 -6.34
CA LEU A 294 11.33 14.63 -5.31
C LEU A 294 12.45 14.02 -4.45
N LEU A 295 12.27 12.78 -4.00
CA LEU A 295 13.25 12.08 -3.16
C LEU A 295 14.58 11.80 -3.87
N ARG A 296 14.52 11.25 -5.09
CA ARG A 296 15.68 10.84 -5.90
C ARG A 296 16.22 11.96 -6.77
N ARG A 297 15.49 13.08 -6.89
CA ARG A 297 15.76 14.21 -7.80
C ARG A 297 15.98 13.76 -9.25
N THR A 298 15.31 12.68 -9.63
CA THR A 298 15.53 11.98 -10.89
C THR A 298 14.17 11.59 -11.48
N GLY A 299 13.92 11.95 -12.74
CA GLY A 299 12.62 11.74 -13.37
C GLY A 299 12.66 11.57 -14.89
N ILE A 300 11.48 11.44 -15.49
CA ILE A 300 11.24 11.48 -16.95
C ILE A 300 10.68 12.85 -17.38
N PRO A 301 10.65 13.17 -18.70
CA PRO A 301 10.26 14.50 -19.17
C PRO A 301 8.95 15.02 -18.59
N ILE A 302 7.88 14.21 -18.58
CA ILE A 302 6.58 14.65 -18.06
C ILE A 302 6.61 14.94 -16.56
N SER A 303 7.27 14.11 -15.76
CA SER A 303 7.34 14.27 -14.30
C SER A 303 8.13 15.52 -13.89
N LEU A 304 9.24 15.80 -14.59
CA LEU A 304 10.07 16.99 -14.35
C LEU A 304 9.35 18.25 -14.84
N SER A 305 8.60 18.17 -15.95
CA SER A 305 7.80 19.28 -16.43
C SER A 305 6.63 19.62 -15.49
N VAL A 306 5.96 18.63 -14.89
CA VAL A 306 4.94 18.87 -13.86
C VAL A 306 5.53 19.58 -12.65
N LEU A 307 6.69 19.13 -12.16
CA LEU A 307 7.43 19.80 -11.09
C LEU A 307 7.77 21.25 -11.47
N TYR A 308 8.37 21.44 -12.64
CA TYR A 308 8.85 22.74 -13.10
C TYR A 308 7.72 23.75 -13.28
N MET A 309 6.62 23.37 -13.95
CA MET A 309 5.49 24.27 -14.17
C MET A 309 4.73 24.60 -12.88
N THR A 310 4.72 23.66 -11.91
CA THR A 310 4.11 23.91 -10.61
C THR A 310 4.91 24.97 -9.84
N LEU A 311 6.24 24.84 -9.78
CA LEU A 311 7.11 25.83 -9.14
C LEU A 311 7.05 27.19 -9.84
N ALA A 312 7.09 27.22 -11.17
CA ALA A 312 6.94 28.43 -11.97
C ALA A 312 5.62 29.17 -11.67
N ARG A 313 4.51 28.42 -11.60
CA ARG A 313 3.20 28.97 -11.25
C ARG A 313 3.19 29.61 -9.87
N THR A 314 3.78 28.97 -8.86
CA THR A 314 3.87 29.56 -7.50
C THR A 314 4.69 30.86 -7.43
N LEU A 315 5.53 31.10 -8.43
CA LEU A 315 6.36 32.30 -8.56
C LEU A 315 5.78 33.30 -9.59
N GLY A 316 4.53 33.10 -10.04
CA GLY A 316 3.81 34.02 -10.91
C GLY A 316 4.10 33.87 -12.41
N VAL A 317 4.72 32.77 -12.84
CA VAL A 317 4.97 32.46 -14.26
C VAL A 317 4.04 31.35 -14.72
N GLN A 318 3.21 31.63 -15.72
CA GLN A 318 2.27 30.66 -16.29
C GLN A 318 2.94 29.92 -17.46
N LEU A 319 3.11 28.61 -17.29
CA LEU A 319 3.61 27.69 -18.31
C LEU A 319 2.50 26.71 -18.71
N GLU A 320 2.48 26.35 -19.98
CA GLU A 320 1.47 25.44 -20.54
C GLU A 320 2.13 24.12 -20.96
N PRO A 321 1.55 22.96 -20.62
CA PRO A 321 2.10 21.66 -21.00
C PRO A 321 1.89 21.37 -22.49
N VAL A 322 2.86 20.72 -23.13
CA VAL A 322 2.82 20.34 -24.55
C VAL A 322 3.14 18.86 -24.70
N ASN A 323 2.21 18.10 -25.30
CA ASN A 323 2.37 16.65 -25.54
C ASN A 323 3.23 16.36 -26.78
N PHE A 324 4.47 16.85 -26.78
CA PHE A 324 5.35 16.70 -27.92
C PHE A 324 5.75 15.21 -28.13
N PRO A 325 5.88 14.74 -29.38
CA PRO A 325 6.20 13.34 -29.66
C PRO A 325 7.53 12.93 -29.01
N SER A 326 7.57 11.74 -28.41
CA SER A 326 8.75 11.17 -27.72
C SER A 326 9.34 11.97 -26.56
N HIS A 327 8.97 13.24 -26.36
CA HIS A 327 9.53 14.11 -25.33
C HIS A 327 8.49 15.12 -24.85
N PHE A 328 8.32 15.32 -23.55
CA PHE A 328 7.29 16.21 -23.02
C PHE A 328 7.87 17.60 -22.74
N LEU A 329 7.22 18.66 -23.23
CA LEU A 329 7.72 20.02 -23.15
C LEU A 329 6.73 20.94 -22.42
N LEU A 330 7.21 22.10 -22.01
CA LEU A 330 6.37 23.22 -21.59
C LEU A 330 6.50 24.33 -22.63
N ARG A 331 5.46 25.14 -22.84
CA ARG A 331 5.53 26.36 -23.64
C ARG A 331 5.26 27.60 -22.80
N TRP A 332 5.92 28.68 -23.16
CA TRP A 332 5.91 29.96 -22.47
C TRP A 332 5.65 31.07 -23.49
N CYS A 333 4.54 31.80 -23.34
CA CYS A 333 4.13 32.85 -24.27
C CYS A 333 4.94 34.15 -24.04
N GLN A 334 5.47 34.73 -25.12
CA GLN A 334 6.30 35.95 -25.06
C GLN A 334 5.56 37.25 -25.43
N LYS A 335 4.29 37.18 -25.86
CA LYS A 335 3.48 38.35 -26.26
C LYS A 335 2.17 38.44 -25.48
N GLU A 336 1.44 39.55 -25.65
CA GLU A 336 0.11 39.76 -25.07
C GLU A 336 -0.83 38.59 -25.40
N ARG A 337 -1.65 38.21 -24.40
CA ARG A 337 -2.51 37.01 -24.43
C ARG A 337 -3.35 36.94 -25.70
N GLY A 338 -3.28 35.81 -26.42
CA GLY A 338 -4.19 35.47 -27.52
C GLY A 338 -3.56 35.17 -28.90
N SER A 339 -2.23 35.13 -29.02
CA SER A 339 -1.58 34.61 -30.23
C SER A 339 -1.37 33.10 -30.13
N ASP A 340 -1.86 32.37 -31.14
CA ASP A 340 -1.61 30.93 -31.31
C ASP A 340 -0.48 30.65 -32.32
N ASP A 341 0.29 31.67 -32.72
CA ASP A 341 1.45 31.47 -33.59
C ASP A 341 2.57 30.75 -32.82
N ILE A 342 3.02 29.62 -33.37
CA ILE A 342 4.12 28.80 -32.85
C ILE A 342 5.38 29.65 -32.57
N CYS A 343 5.61 30.70 -33.36
CA CYS A 343 6.78 31.58 -33.24
C CYS A 343 6.74 32.52 -32.02
N ASP A 344 5.58 32.69 -31.39
CA ASP A 344 5.40 33.54 -30.21
C ASP A 344 5.68 32.81 -28.88
N TYR A 345 6.00 31.52 -28.96
CA TYR A 345 6.27 30.67 -27.81
C TYR A 345 7.73 30.25 -27.74
N VAL A 346 8.27 30.24 -26.52
CA VAL A 346 9.48 29.51 -26.17
C VAL A 346 9.10 28.20 -25.52
N TYR A 347 9.73 27.12 -25.96
CA TYR A 347 9.54 25.79 -25.39
C TYR A 347 10.64 25.55 -24.34
N ILE A 348 10.27 24.94 -23.22
CA ILE A 348 11.15 24.67 -22.10
C ILE A 348 11.23 23.17 -21.92
N ASP A 349 12.45 22.64 -21.99
CA ASP A 349 12.75 21.25 -21.72
C ASP A 349 13.23 21.07 -20.27
N ALA A 350 12.34 20.67 -19.37
CA ALA A 350 12.68 20.39 -17.98
C ALA A 350 13.57 19.15 -17.80
N PHE A 351 13.56 18.21 -18.75
CA PHE A 351 14.46 17.06 -18.74
C PHE A 351 15.88 17.50 -19.14
N GLY A 352 15.98 18.33 -20.16
CA GLY A 352 17.19 18.98 -20.67
C GLY A 352 17.66 20.18 -19.84
N LYS A 353 17.48 20.15 -18.51
CA LYS A 353 17.93 21.18 -17.56
C LYS A 353 17.32 22.58 -17.79
N GLY A 354 16.04 22.63 -18.18
CA GLY A 354 15.30 23.87 -18.41
C GLY A 354 15.77 24.64 -19.63
N LYS A 355 16.34 23.95 -20.63
CA LYS A 355 16.79 24.58 -21.88
C LYS A 355 15.60 25.23 -22.58
N HIS A 356 15.79 26.49 -22.98
CA HIS A 356 14.84 27.23 -23.80
C HIS A 356 15.09 26.87 -25.27
N LEU A 357 14.03 26.55 -25.98
CA LEU A 357 14.05 26.01 -27.33
C LEU A 357 13.09 26.82 -28.21
N THR A 358 13.53 27.10 -29.43
CA THR A 358 12.65 27.51 -30.52
C THR A 358 11.94 26.30 -31.12
N ALA A 359 10.86 26.53 -31.88
CA ALA A 359 10.15 25.44 -32.56
C ALA A 359 11.09 24.58 -33.44
N ARG A 360 12.03 25.19 -34.16
CA ARG A 360 13.02 24.46 -34.96
C ARG A 360 13.92 23.56 -34.12
N GLU A 361 14.39 24.05 -32.97
CA GLU A 361 15.21 23.24 -32.06
C GLU A 361 14.41 22.07 -31.43
N CYS A 362 13.10 22.21 -31.27
CA CYS A 362 12.23 21.09 -30.86
C CYS A 362 12.21 19.97 -31.92
N GLU A 363 12.18 20.30 -33.21
CA GLU A 363 12.22 19.31 -34.30
C GLU A 363 13.57 18.58 -34.33
N GLU A 364 14.66 19.32 -34.11
CA GLU A 364 16.01 18.77 -34.04
C GLU A 364 16.19 17.75 -32.90
N LEU A 365 15.46 17.91 -31.79
CA LEU A 365 15.51 16.98 -30.64
C LEU A 365 15.00 15.58 -30.98
N ILE A 366 13.96 15.46 -31.81
CA ILE A 366 13.28 14.17 -32.07
C ILE A 366 13.55 13.60 -33.46
N ARG A 367 14.14 14.39 -34.38
CA ARG A 367 14.50 13.99 -35.75
C ARG A 367 13.33 13.32 -36.49
N HIS A 368 12.10 13.77 -36.24
CA HIS A 368 10.87 13.24 -36.83
C HIS A 368 10.01 14.40 -37.35
N GLN A 369 9.16 14.11 -38.33
CA GLN A 369 8.22 15.10 -38.86
C GLN A 369 7.13 15.37 -37.82
N VAL A 370 6.92 16.65 -37.50
CA VAL A 370 5.88 17.11 -36.57
C VAL A 370 4.85 17.97 -37.28
N THR A 371 3.64 17.99 -36.75
CA THR A 371 2.55 18.86 -37.20
C THR A 371 2.40 20.05 -36.26
N ALA A 372 1.69 21.09 -36.71
CA ALA A 372 1.40 22.26 -35.89
C ALA A 372 0.69 21.87 -34.57
N ASP A 373 -0.19 20.86 -34.60
CA ASP A 373 -0.92 20.37 -33.42
C ASP A 373 0.00 19.83 -32.31
N ASN A 374 1.22 19.40 -32.66
CA ASN A 374 2.18 18.90 -31.66
C ASN A 374 2.73 20.00 -30.75
N TYR A 375 2.57 21.27 -31.11
CA TYR A 375 3.02 22.44 -30.36
C TYR A 375 1.92 23.05 -29.48
N SER A 376 0.69 22.54 -29.62
CA SER A 376 -0.47 23.02 -28.87
C SER A 376 -0.39 22.66 -27.39
N ALA A 377 -0.92 23.54 -26.54
CA ALA A 377 -1.11 23.24 -25.13
C ALA A 377 -2.11 22.10 -24.97
N ILE A 378 -1.89 21.27 -23.97
CA ILE A 378 -2.81 20.21 -23.57
C ILE A 378 -3.45 20.53 -22.22
N ASN A 379 -4.60 19.92 -21.95
CA ASN A 379 -5.25 20.07 -20.65
C ASN A 379 -4.69 19.07 -19.61
N THR A 380 -5.08 19.23 -18.35
CA THR A 380 -4.62 18.36 -17.24
C THR A 380 -4.99 16.89 -17.47
N THR A 381 -6.17 16.59 -18.00
CA THR A 381 -6.58 15.21 -18.33
C THR A 381 -5.62 14.55 -19.32
N GLU A 382 -5.19 15.26 -20.35
CA GLU A 382 -4.20 14.78 -21.33
C GLU A 382 -2.81 14.59 -20.71
N VAL A 383 -2.40 15.46 -19.77
CA VAL A 383 -1.17 15.26 -18.97
C VAL A 383 -1.25 13.92 -18.23
N LEU A 384 -2.38 13.64 -17.56
CA LEU A 384 -2.55 12.38 -16.82
C LEU A 384 -2.56 11.16 -17.74
N LEU A 385 -3.24 11.23 -18.89
CA LEU A 385 -3.22 10.16 -19.89
C LEU A 385 -1.80 9.89 -20.39
N ARG A 386 -0.99 10.93 -20.58
CA ARG A 386 0.42 10.79 -20.97
C ARG A 386 1.27 10.18 -19.85
N MET A 387 1.04 10.56 -18.59
CA MET A 387 1.72 9.99 -17.43
C MET A 387 1.41 8.49 -17.29
N VAL A 388 0.13 8.13 -17.32
CA VAL A 388 -0.32 6.74 -17.22
C VAL A 388 0.11 5.94 -18.45
N GLY A 389 0.08 6.52 -19.64
CA GLY A 389 0.58 5.89 -20.86
C GLY A 389 2.07 5.52 -20.79
N ASN A 390 2.89 6.35 -20.12
CA ASN A 390 4.30 6.01 -19.87
C ASN A 390 4.43 4.80 -18.94
N LEU A 391 3.66 4.73 -17.85
CA LEU A 391 3.62 3.57 -16.94
C LEU A 391 3.13 2.29 -17.64
N LEU A 392 2.11 2.42 -18.49
CA LEU A 392 1.56 1.32 -19.28
C LEU A 392 2.60 0.75 -20.25
N ASN A 393 3.38 1.61 -20.90
CA ASN A 393 4.50 1.19 -21.75
C ASN A 393 5.62 0.50 -20.98
N ILE A 394 5.89 0.91 -19.73
CA ILE A 394 6.84 0.23 -18.85
C ILE A 394 6.31 -1.18 -18.49
N GLY A 395 5.04 -1.28 -18.08
CA GLY A 395 4.39 -2.56 -17.76
C GLY A 395 4.40 -3.54 -18.94
N LYS A 396 4.13 -3.06 -20.17
CA LYS A 396 4.20 -3.86 -21.40
C LYS A 396 5.59 -4.41 -21.72
N ARG A 397 6.64 -3.67 -21.37
CA ARG A 397 8.05 -4.04 -21.63
C ARG A 397 8.60 -5.03 -20.61
N GLY A 398 7.97 -5.15 -19.45
CA GLY A 398 8.42 -6.04 -18.40
C GLY A 398 8.45 -7.50 -18.86
N GLU A 399 9.42 -8.26 -18.39
CA GLU A 399 9.69 -9.66 -18.77
C GLU A 399 8.66 -10.66 -18.20
N GLY A 400 7.38 -10.30 -18.13
CA GLY A 400 6.32 -11.20 -17.63
C GLY A 400 6.43 -11.56 -16.15
N ASN A 401 7.08 -10.74 -15.32
CA ASN A 401 7.09 -10.95 -13.87
C ASN A 401 5.82 -10.37 -13.20
N GLU A 402 5.51 -10.83 -11.99
CA GLU A 402 4.30 -10.43 -11.25
C GLU A 402 4.19 -8.91 -11.07
N LYS A 403 5.31 -8.23 -10.79
CA LYS A 403 5.37 -6.77 -10.62
C LYS A 403 5.04 -6.03 -11.93
N SER A 404 5.50 -6.54 -13.06
CA SER A 404 5.22 -5.97 -14.38
C SER A 404 3.75 -6.15 -14.77
N TYR A 405 3.14 -7.31 -14.50
CA TYR A 405 1.71 -7.52 -14.72
C TYR A 405 0.86 -6.67 -13.79
N GLN A 406 1.26 -6.52 -12.52
CA GLN A 406 0.60 -5.63 -11.57
C GLN A 406 0.65 -4.17 -12.06
N LEU A 407 1.84 -3.69 -12.46
CA LEU A 407 1.99 -2.34 -13.01
C LEU A 407 1.14 -2.14 -14.28
N LEU A 408 1.13 -3.13 -15.18
CA LEU A 408 0.35 -3.07 -16.42
C LEU A 408 -1.15 -3.00 -16.12
N ARG A 409 -1.64 -3.84 -15.20
CA ARG A 409 -3.04 -3.83 -14.77
C ARG A 409 -3.40 -2.48 -14.14
N ASP A 410 -2.64 -2.05 -13.16
CA ASP A 410 -2.93 -0.84 -12.41
C ASP A 410 -2.89 0.40 -13.35
N SER A 411 -1.97 0.41 -14.33
CA SER A 411 -1.92 1.45 -15.36
C SER A 411 -3.11 1.39 -16.32
N LEU A 412 -3.61 0.21 -16.68
CA LEU A 412 -4.80 0.04 -17.53
C LEU A 412 -6.07 0.52 -16.80
N ASP A 413 -6.21 0.15 -15.52
CA ASP A 413 -7.34 0.58 -14.70
C ASP A 413 -7.38 2.11 -14.56
N LEU A 414 -6.23 2.76 -14.33
CA LEU A 414 -6.15 4.23 -14.35
C LEU A 414 -6.50 4.82 -15.71
N TYR A 415 -5.90 4.30 -16.80
CA TYR A 415 -6.10 4.86 -18.12
C TYR A 415 -7.58 4.78 -18.53
N LEU A 416 -8.21 3.63 -18.33
CA LEU A 416 -9.61 3.39 -18.67
C LEU A 416 -10.57 4.09 -17.70
N THR A 417 -10.11 4.50 -16.50
CA THR A 417 -10.89 5.41 -15.65
C THR A 417 -10.91 6.83 -16.21
N ILE A 418 -9.81 7.28 -16.84
CA ILE A 418 -9.70 8.62 -17.44
C ILE A 418 -10.32 8.66 -18.85
N ASN A 419 -10.14 7.60 -19.64
CA ASN A 419 -10.65 7.46 -21.01
C ASN A 419 -11.29 6.07 -21.21
N PRO A 420 -12.58 5.90 -20.82
CA PRO A 420 -13.24 4.60 -20.74
C PRO A 420 -13.51 3.93 -22.09
N ASP A 421 -13.62 4.71 -23.16
CA ASP A 421 -14.03 4.20 -24.48
C ASP A 421 -12.84 3.85 -25.39
N ASN A 422 -11.63 3.73 -24.83
CA ASN A 422 -10.45 3.33 -25.58
C ASN A 422 -10.48 1.82 -25.90
N VAL A 423 -11.04 1.45 -27.06
CA VAL A 423 -11.19 0.06 -27.52
C VAL A 423 -9.88 -0.74 -27.48
N GLN A 424 -8.76 -0.14 -27.87
CA GLN A 424 -7.46 -0.81 -27.88
C GLN A 424 -7.03 -1.25 -26.47
N TYR A 425 -7.21 -0.39 -25.47
CA TYR A 425 -6.82 -0.70 -24.09
C TYR A 425 -7.87 -1.50 -23.34
N LEU A 426 -9.16 -1.36 -23.66
CA LEU A 426 -10.19 -2.30 -23.21
C LEU A 426 -9.87 -3.73 -23.66
N MET A 427 -9.53 -3.91 -24.93
CA MET A 427 -9.13 -5.22 -25.47
C MET A 427 -7.87 -5.76 -24.79
N LEU A 428 -6.88 -4.91 -24.53
CA LEU A 428 -5.68 -5.31 -23.79
C LEU A 428 -5.99 -5.71 -22.34
N GLN A 429 -6.88 -4.98 -21.66
CA GLN A 429 -7.32 -5.30 -20.30
C GLN A 429 -8.08 -6.63 -20.24
N ALA A 430 -9.01 -6.87 -21.18
CA ALA A 430 -9.73 -8.14 -21.28
C ALA A 430 -8.77 -9.32 -21.50
N ARG A 431 -7.78 -9.18 -22.41
CA ARG A 431 -6.74 -10.20 -22.64
C ARG A 431 -5.87 -10.44 -21.43
N LEU A 432 -5.49 -9.37 -20.71
CA LEU A 432 -4.70 -9.48 -19.48
C LEU A 432 -5.47 -10.24 -18.40
N TYR A 433 -6.74 -9.88 -18.16
CA TYR A 433 -7.59 -10.54 -17.17
C TYR A 433 -7.86 -12.00 -17.51
N PHE A 434 -8.12 -12.28 -18.79
CA PHE A 434 -8.24 -13.65 -19.29
C PHE A 434 -6.95 -14.45 -19.08
N HIS A 435 -5.80 -13.90 -19.45
CA HIS A 435 -4.49 -14.55 -19.29
C HIS A 435 -4.14 -14.82 -17.81
N LEU A 436 -4.46 -13.88 -16.92
CA LEU A 436 -4.26 -14.01 -15.49
C LEU A 436 -5.34 -14.87 -14.80
N GLY A 437 -6.40 -15.25 -15.50
CA GLY A 437 -7.50 -16.06 -14.97
C GLY A 437 -8.37 -15.34 -13.92
N ILE A 438 -8.48 -14.01 -14.00
CA ILE A 438 -9.19 -13.16 -13.02
C ILE A 438 -10.41 -12.45 -13.59
N TRP A 439 -11.39 -12.20 -12.71
CA TRP A 439 -12.60 -11.42 -13.00
C TRP A 439 -13.28 -11.79 -14.33
N PRO A 440 -13.64 -13.06 -14.56
CA PRO A 440 -14.22 -13.48 -15.82
C PRO A 440 -15.54 -12.76 -16.12
N GLU A 441 -16.32 -12.38 -15.11
CA GLU A 441 -17.52 -11.53 -15.28
C GLU A 441 -17.14 -10.15 -15.81
N LYS A 442 -16.15 -9.48 -15.21
CA LYS A 442 -15.64 -8.18 -15.70
C LYS A 442 -15.08 -8.29 -17.12
N VAL A 443 -14.43 -9.42 -17.45
CA VAL A 443 -13.98 -9.69 -18.83
C VAL A 443 -15.16 -9.71 -19.78
N LEU A 444 -16.25 -10.40 -19.44
CA LEU A 444 -17.47 -10.41 -20.25
C LEU A 444 -18.07 -9.01 -20.38
N ASP A 445 -18.12 -8.22 -19.31
CA ASP A 445 -18.63 -6.83 -19.35
C ASP A 445 -17.77 -5.95 -20.28
N ILE A 446 -16.44 -6.04 -20.18
CA ILE A 446 -15.50 -5.31 -21.05
C ILE A 446 -15.71 -5.72 -22.52
N LEU A 447 -15.83 -7.03 -22.78
CA LEU A 447 -16.00 -7.57 -24.13
C LEU A 447 -17.34 -7.14 -24.74
N GLN A 448 -18.41 -7.07 -23.95
CA GLN A 448 -19.69 -6.50 -24.37
C GLN A 448 -19.57 -5.01 -24.69
N HIS A 449 -18.87 -4.24 -23.85
CA HIS A 449 -18.62 -2.81 -24.09
C HIS A 449 -17.84 -2.57 -25.38
N ILE A 450 -16.78 -3.35 -25.62
CA ILE A 450 -16.00 -3.29 -26.87
C ILE A 450 -16.90 -3.55 -28.08
N GLN A 451 -17.78 -4.54 -28.00
CA GLN A 451 -18.67 -4.87 -29.10
C GLN A 451 -19.69 -3.77 -29.40
N ALA A 452 -20.11 -3.01 -28.38
CA ALA A 452 -20.96 -1.83 -28.54
C ALA A 452 -20.21 -0.65 -29.18
N LEU A 453 -18.92 -0.45 -28.84
CA LEU A 453 -18.09 0.63 -29.38
C LEU A 453 -17.57 0.38 -30.80
N ASP A 454 -17.12 -0.85 -31.09
CA ASP A 454 -16.53 -1.24 -32.37
C ASP A 454 -16.99 -2.65 -32.79
N PRO A 455 -18.08 -2.75 -33.58
CA PRO A 455 -18.58 -4.03 -34.10
C PRO A 455 -17.58 -4.80 -34.96
N SER A 456 -16.52 -4.18 -35.48
CA SER A 456 -15.50 -4.87 -36.29
C SER A 456 -14.69 -5.89 -35.48
N GLN A 457 -14.63 -5.73 -34.15
CA GLN A 457 -13.90 -6.64 -33.25
C GLN A 457 -14.68 -7.95 -32.94
N HIS A 458 -15.87 -8.15 -33.51
CA HIS A 458 -16.78 -9.25 -33.18
C HIS A 458 -16.10 -10.64 -33.15
N GLY A 459 -15.21 -10.94 -34.11
CA GLY A 459 -14.51 -12.23 -34.14
C GLY A 459 -13.57 -12.46 -32.94
N ALA A 460 -12.73 -11.48 -32.62
CA ALA A 460 -11.82 -11.56 -31.48
C ALA A 460 -12.56 -11.54 -30.14
N VAL A 461 -13.64 -10.76 -30.04
CA VAL A 461 -14.54 -10.73 -28.89
C VAL A 461 -15.21 -12.08 -28.69
N GLY A 462 -15.78 -12.67 -29.74
CA GLY A 462 -16.45 -13.98 -29.69
C GLY A 462 -15.53 -15.09 -29.18
N TYR A 463 -14.28 -15.13 -29.66
CA TYR A 463 -13.27 -16.08 -29.19
C TYR A 463 -13.01 -15.95 -27.68
N LEU A 464 -12.79 -14.73 -27.19
CA LEU A 464 -12.53 -14.49 -25.77
C LEU A 464 -13.76 -14.77 -24.90
N VAL A 465 -14.97 -14.43 -25.36
CA VAL A 465 -16.22 -14.72 -24.65
C VAL A 465 -16.37 -16.23 -24.46
N GLN A 466 -16.21 -17.01 -25.54
CA GLN A 466 -16.35 -18.47 -25.48
C GLN A 466 -15.37 -19.08 -24.47
N HIS A 467 -14.07 -18.77 -24.58
CA HIS A 467 -13.08 -19.33 -23.67
C HIS A 467 -13.21 -18.82 -22.23
N THR A 468 -13.70 -17.59 -22.04
CA THR A 468 -13.99 -17.09 -20.69
C THR A 468 -15.15 -17.86 -20.04
N LEU A 469 -16.20 -18.17 -20.80
CA LEU A 469 -17.31 -19.01 -20.33
C LEU A 469 -16.84 -20.44 -20.00
N GLU A 470 -15.97 -21.03 -20.83
CA GLU A 470 -15.33 -22.33 -20.55
C GLU A 470 -14.53 -22.28 -19.23
N HIS A 471 -13.72 -21.23 -19.01
CA HIS A 471 -13.00 -21.02 -17.75
C HIS A 471 -13.94 -20.93 -16.53
N ILE A 472 -15.07 -20.21 -16.65
CA ILE A 472 -16.08 -20.14 -15.58
C ILE A 472 -16.66 -21.54 -15.29
N GLN A 473 -16.97 -22.32 -16.33
CA GLN A 473 -17.52 -23.67 -16.17
C GLN A 473 -16.52 -24.64 -15.54
N HIS A 474 -15.24 -24.57 -15.90
CA HIS A 474 -14.18 -25.35 -15.27
C HIS A 474 -13.97 -24.98 -13.80
N LYS A 475 -14.02 -23.68 -13.44
CA LYS A 475 -13.93 -23.24 -12.03
C LYS A 475 -15.09 -23.74 -11.15
N LYS A 476 -16.27 -24.03 -11.70
CA LYS A 476 -17.39 -24.61 -10.95
C LYS A 476 -17.16 -26.04 -10.47
N HIS A 477 -16.16 -26.73 -11.03
CA HIS A 477 -15.75 -28.08 -10.63
C HIS A 477 -14.29 -28.03 -10.16
N PRO A 478 -14.01 -27.44 -8.98
CA PRO A 478 -12.64 -27.32 -8.49
C PRO A 478 -12.07 -28.73 -8.27
N VAL A 479 -10.90 -28.99 -8.85
CA VAL A 479 -10.11 -30.19 -8.53
C VAL A 479 -9.67 -30.03 -7.07
N GLU A 480 -10.03 -31.00 -6.22
CA GLU A 480 -9.56 -30.99 -4.83
C GLU A 480 -8.03 -30.99 -4.81
N PRO A 481 -7.39 -30.12 -4.02
CA PRO A 481 -5.94 -30.08 -3.93
C PRO A 481 -5.41 -31.41 -3.41
N GLU A 482 -4.47 -31.98 -4.14
CA GLU A 482 -3.84 -33.27 -3.80
C GLU A 482 -3.12 -33.21 -2.45
N VAL A 483 -3.48 -34.12 -1.55
CA VAL A 483 -2.83 -34.29 -0.24
C VAL A 483 -1.58 -35.16 -0.42
N LYS A 484 -0.41 -34.59 -0.13
CA LYS A 484 0.88 -35.24 -0.27
C LYS A 484 1.38 -35.75 1.08
N LYS A 485 1.30 -37.07 1.27
CA LYS A 485 1.78 -37.77 2.48
C LYS A 485 3.17 -38.34 2.25
N ARG A 486 4.14 -38.02 3.10
CA ARG A 486 5.50 -38.57 3.02
C ARG A 486 5.54 -40.08 3.20
N SER A 487 4.57 -40.63 3.96
CA SER A 487 4.37 -42.07 4.15
C SER A 487 4.02 -42.83 2.87
N ALA A 488 3.63 -42.14 1.79
CA ALA A 488 3.39 -42.78 0.50
C ALA A 488 4.70 -43.27 -0.14
N PRO A 489 4.72 -44.48 -0.73
CA PRO A 489 5.95 -45.09 -1.25
C PRO A 489 6.62 -44.26 -2.37
N GLU A 490 5.81 -43.57 -3.17
CA GLU A 490 6.25 -42.65 -4.22
C GLU A 490 6.96 -41.39 -3.72
N HIS A 491 6.85 -41.09 -2.42
CA HIS A 491 7.47 -39.93 -1.77
C HIS A 491 8.70 -40.28 -0.93
N SER A 492 9.14 -41.55 -0.94
CA SER A 492 10.25 -42.05 -0.12
C SER A 492 11.60 -41.37 -0.36
N GLU A 493 11.81 -40.78 -1.54
CA GLU A 493 13.05 -40.05 -1.87
C GLU A 493 13.06 -38.57 -1.43
N VAL A 494 11.92 -38.05 -0.97
CA VAL A 494 11.77 -36.64 -0.54
C VAL A 494 12.49 -36.42 0.78
N GLN A 495 13.57 -35.64 0.76
CA GLN A 495 14.42 -35.42 1.94
C GLN A 495 13.97 -34.23 2.79
N TYR A 496 13.61 -33.12 2.16
CA TYR A 496 13.29 -31.86 2.85
C TYR A 496 11.77 -31.66 2.97
N SER A 497 11.36 -30.87 3.95
CA SER A 497 9.97 -30.60 4.28
C SER A 497 9.62 -29.12 4.11
N VAL A 498 8.33 -28.85 3.96
CA VAL A 498 7.76 -27.50 3.95
C VAL A 498 8.09 -26.76 5.24
N GLY A 499 8.53 -25.51 5.12
CA GLY A 499 8.88 -24.63 6.23
C GLY A 499 10.38 -24.58 6.56
N LEU A 500 11.20 -25.47 6.00
CA LEU A 500 12.65 -25.42 6.15
C LEU A 500 13.28 -24.27 5.37
N ILE A 501 14.27 -23.61 5.97
CA ILE A 501 15.11 -22.60 5.34
C ILE A 501 16.30 -23.28 4.69
N MET A 502 16.47 -23.03 3.41
CA MET A 502 17.43 -23.68 2.54
C MET A 502 18.37 -22.67 1.90
N LYS A 503 19.54 -23.14 1.51
CA LYS A 503 20.49 -22.43 0.66
C LYS A 503 20.70 -23.23 -0.62
N HIS A 504 20.75 -22.53 -1.74
CA HIS A 504 21.06 -23.17 -3.01
C HIS A 504 22.59 -23.28 -3.18
N LYS A 505 23.11 -24.50 -3.33
CA LYS A 505 24.54 -24.82 -3.31
C LYS A 505 25.38 -24.06 -4.35
N ARG A 506 24.84 -23.88 -5.56
CA ARG A 506 25.58 -23.26 -6.68
C ARG A 506 25.41 -21.73 -6.72
N SER A 507 24.17 -21.27 -6.80
CA SER A 507 23.81 -19.85 -6.88
C SER A 507 23.87 -19.08 -5.55
N GLY A 508 23.93 -19.77 -4.41
CA GLY A 508 24.11 -19.18 -3.08
C GLY A 508 22.90 -18.44 -2.50
N TYR A 509 21.73 -18.46 -3.15
CA TYR A 509 20.54 -17.77 -2.65
C TYR A 509 19.89 -18.52 -1.49
N ASN A 510 19.25 -17.76 -0.59
CA ASN A 510 18.49 -18.28 0.55
C ASN A 510 17.01 -18.35 0.20
N CYS A 511 16.33 -19.41 0.65
CA CYS A 511 14.92 -19.61 0.37
C CYS A 511 14.21 -20.43 1.45
N VAL A 512 12.89 -20.44 1.42
CA VAL A 512 12.04 -21.34 2.23
C VAL A 512 11.23 -22.26 1.32
N ILE A 513 11.12 -23.54 1.67
CA ILE A 513 10.32 -24.53 0.94
C ILE A 513 8.84 -24.33 1.28
N TYR A 514 7.99 -24.13 0.27
CA TYR A 514 6.53 -24.05 0.43
C TYR A 514 5.77 -25.19 -0.29
N GLY A 515 6.51 -26.11 -0.92
CA GLY A 515 5.94 -27.33 -1.48
C GLY A 515 7.00 -28.19 -2.17
N TRP A 516 6.66 -29.43 -2.47
CA TRP A 516 7.55 -30.38 -3.13
C TRP A 516 6.78 -31.31 -4.05
N ASP A 517 7.47 -31.82 -5.07
CA ASP A 517 7.02 -32.90 -5.95
C ASP A 517 8.06 -34.02 -5.92
N PRO A 518 7.64 -35.31 -5.88
CA PRO A 518 8.58 -36.42 -5.86
C PRO A 518 9.41 -36.54 -7.15
N LYS A 519 8.92 -35.97 -8.25
CA LYS A 519 9.57 -35.89 -9.55
C LYS A 519 9.27 -34.55 -10.20
N CYS A 520 10.06 -34.14 -11.18
CA CYS A 520 9.82 -32.89 -11.91
C CYS A 520 8.46 -32.93 -12.64
N THR A 521 7.57 -31.98 -12.30
CA THR A 521 6.22 -31.84 -12.89
C THR A 521 6.14 -30.79 -14.01
N MET A 522 7.26 -30.11 -14.30
CA MET A 522 7.32 -29.06 -15.34
C MET A 522 7.27 -29.64 -16.76
N SER A 523 6.90 -28.79 -17.73
CA SER A 523 6.84 -29.16 -19.14
C SER A 523 8.20 -29.59 -19.70
N GLN A 524 8.21 -30.41 -20.76
CA GLN A 524 9.44 -30.85 -21.41
C GLN A 524 10.27 -29.67 -21.94
N GLU A 525 9.61 -28.61 -22.39
CA GLU A 525 10.25 -27.37 -22.84
C GLU A 525 11.02 -26.70 -21.70
N TRP A 526 10.41 -26.61 -20.51
CA TRP A 526 11.06 -26.07 -19.32
C TRP A 526 12.25 -26.94 -18.88
N ILE A 527 12.07 -28.26 -18.86
CA ILE A 527 13.12 -29.25 -18.52
C ILE A 527 14.35 -29.09 -19.43
N ASN A 528 14.12 -28.90 -20.73
CA ASN A 528 15.18 -28.69 -21.71
C ASN A 528 15.87 -27.33 -21.51
N THR A 529 15.09 -26.26 -21.33
CA THR A 529 15.57 -24.89 -21.12
C THR A 529 16.43 -24.78 -19.87
N MET A 530 15.96 -25.35 -18.76
CA MET A 530 16.66 -25.37 -17.48
C MET A 530 17.73 -26.47 -17.40
N ARG A 531 17.95 -27.22 -18.50
CA ARG A 531 18.97 -28.26 -18.64
C ARG A 531 18.93 -29.31 -17.52
N VAL A 532 17.73 -29.69 -17.10
CA VAL A 532 17.51 -30.68 -16.03
C VAL A 532 18.17 -32.03 -16.37
N HIS A 533 18.30 -32.37 -17.65
CA HIS A 533 19.01 -33.56 -18.11
C HIS A 533 20.52 -33.58 -17.77
N GLN A 534 21.12 -32.44 -17.43
CA GLN A 534 22.53 -32.33 -17.03
C GLN A 534 22.72 -32.47 -15.51
N LEU A 535 21.63 -32.56 -14.75
CA LEU A 535 21.66 -32.82 -13.32
C LEU A 535 21.99 -34.28 -13.04
N SER A 536 22.68 -34.56 -11.94
CA SER A 536 23.21 -35.89 -11.62
C SER A 536 22.09 -36.93 -11.50
N ASN A 537 20.95 -36.51 -10.93
CA ASN A 537 19.77 -37.37 -10.76
C ASN A 537 18.63 -37.03 -11.74
N GLY A 538 18.88 -36.14 -12.70
CA GLY A 538 17.92 -35.77 -13.76
C GLY A 538 16.56 -35.27 -13.23
N ALA A 539 15.50 -35.58 -13.97
CA ALA A 539 14.11 -35.20 -13.66
C ALA A 539 13.38 -36.16 -12.70
N ASN A 540 13.97 -37.31 -12.39
CA ASN A 540 13.36 -38.38 -11.58
C ASN A 540 13.59 -38.23 -10.07
N GLN A 541 14.34 -37.20 -9.66
CA GLN A 541 14.51 -36.82 -8.25
C GLN A 541 13.41 -35.85 -7.78
N PRO A 542 13.28 -35.62 -6.46
CA PRO A 542 12.38 -34.61 -5.94
C PRO A 542 12.77 -33.18 -6.34
N PHE A 543 11.75 -32.34 -6.52
CA PHE A 543 11.87 -30.91 -6.78
C PHE A 543 11.04 -30.11 -5.78
N TYR A 544 11.51 -28.92 -5.46
CA TYR A 544 10.96 -28.06 -4.42
C TYR A 544 10.51 -26.73 -4.99
N ASN A 545 9.31 -26.32 -4.61
CA ASN A 545 8.81 -24.97 -4.79
C ASN A 545 9.35 -24.12 -3.64
N VAL A 546 10.15 -23.10 -3.97
CA VAL A 546 10.86 -22.27 -2.99
C VAL A 546 10.58 -20.78 -3.18
N LEU A 547 10.40 -20.08 -2.05
CA LEU A 547 10.34 -18.62 -2.00
C LEU A 547 11.74 -18.10 -1.72
N VAL A 548 12.33 -17.35 -2.65
CA VAL A 548 13.70 -16.83 -2.57
C VAL A 548 13.75 -15.43 -1.96
N GLN A 549 14.82 -15.11 -1.22
CA GLN A 549 15.01 -13.81 -0.58
C GLN A 549 14.97 -12.60 -1.55
N ASP A 550 15.24 -12.81 -2.84
CA ASP A 550 15.13 -11.77 -3.89
C ASP A 550 13.67 -11.48 -4.32
N GLY A 551 12.70 -12.20 -3.76
CA GLY A 551 11.28 -12.09 -4.06
C GLY A 551 10.82 -12.92 -5.26
N THR A 552 11.65 -13.82 -5.78
CA THR A 552 11.27 -14.77 -6.84
C THR A 552 10.81 -16.12 -6.27
N CYS A 553 9.79 -16.70 -6.90
CA CYS A 553 9.45 -18.11 -6.71
C CYS A 553 10.30 -18.95 -7.67
N ARG A 554 10.91 -20.04 -7.20
CA ARG A 554 11.73 -20.92 -8.03
C ARG A 554 11.37 -22.39 -7.81
N TYR A 555 11.68 -23.20 -8.81
CA TYR A 555 11.54 -24.65 -8.76
C TYR A 555 12.93 -25.29 -8.79
N ALA A 556 13.34 -25.86 -7.66
CA ALA A 556 14.73 -26.29 -7.42
C ALA A 556 14.83 -27.80 -7.22
N ALA A 557 15.80 -28.44 -7.87
CA ALA A 557 16.09 -29.86 -7.67
C ALA A 557 16.68 -30.13 -6.29
N GLN A 558 16.33 -31.27 -5.67
CA GLN A 558 16.81 -31.69 -4.35
C GLN A 558 18.34 -31.61 -4.22
N GLU A 559 19.08 -32.11 -5.22
CA GLU A 559 20.55 -32.16 -5.15
C GLU A 559 21.22 -30.77 -5.00
N ASN A 560 20.53 -29.71 -5.44
CA ASN A 560 21.04 -28.34 -5.42
C ASN A 560 20.66 -27.57 -4.14
N LEU A 561 19.87 -28.16 -3.25
CA LEU A 561 19.48 -27.56 -1.98
C LEU A 561 20.21 -28.21 -0.80
N GLU A 562 20.50 -27.39 0.20
CA GLU A 562 20.99 -27.81 1.52
C GLU A 562 20.33 -26.95 2.61
N PRO A 563 20.12 -27.50 3.83
CA PRO A 563 19.65 -26.70 4.96
C PRO A 563 20.58 -25.52 5.25
N HIS A 564 20.01 -24.37 5.57
CA HIS A 564 20.80 -23.17 5.84
C HIS A 564 21.53 -23.26 7.19
N SER A 565 22.85 -23.07 7.22
CA SER A 565 23.66 -23.27 8.45
C SER A 565 23.31 -22.35 9.62
N ASP A 566 22.78 -21.16 9.33
CA ASP A 566 22.35 -20.15 10.31
C ASP A 566 20.99 -19.56 9.89
N PRO A 567 19.86 -20.20 10.25
CA PRO A 567 18.54 -19.85 9.74
C PRO A 567 18.23 -18.36 9.87
N LEU A 568 17.67 -17.80 8.80
CA LEU A 568 17.30 -16.39 8.72
C LEU A 568 15.93 -16.22 8.10
N GLU A 569 15.27 -15.13 8.46
CA GLU A 569 13.96 -14.80 7.92
C GLU A 569 14.05 -14.40 6.45
N ILE A 570 13.30 -15.10 5.59
CA ILE A 570 13.20 -14.84 4.16
C ILE A 570 12.16 -13.73 3.93
N GLY A 571 12.64 -12.54 3.57
CA GLY A 571 11.81 -11.36 3.26
C GLY A 571 11.03 -11.43 1.94
N HIS A 572 10.42 -12.56 1.59
CA HIS A 572 9.66 -12.71 0.34
C HIS A 572 8.20 -12.23 0.50
N PRO A 573 7.64 -11.45 -0.46
CA PRO A 573 6.28 -10.87 -0.36
C PRO A 573 5.11 -11.85 -0.16
N GLU A 574 5.32 -13.14 -0.44
CA GLU A 574 4.28 -14.17 -0.51
C GLU A 574 4.42 -15.17 0.65
N VAL A 575 5.39 -15.01 1.56
CA VAL A 575 5.58 -15.92 2.71
C VAL A 575 4.31 -16.08 3.52
N GLY A 576 3.63 -14.96 3.82
CA GLY A 576 2.41 -15.01 4.62
C GLY A 576 1.27 -15.79 3.96
N ARG A 577 1.26 -15.95 2.64
CA ARG A 577 0.28 -16.79 1.94
C ARG A 577 0.34 -18.26 2.40
N TYR A 578 1.53 -18.71 2.81
CA TYR A 578 1.84 -20.11 3.09
C TYR A 578 2.09 -20.39 4.57
N PHE A 579 2.59 -19.39 5.30
CA PHE A 579 3.08 -19.54 6.67
C PHE A 579 2.41 -18.54 7.61
N THR A 580 2.21 -18.96 8.87
CA THR A 580 1.60 -18.15 9.93
C THR A 580 2.64 -17.44 10.80
N GLU A 581 3.83 -18.01 10.93
CA GLU A 581 4.88 -17.52 11.83
C GLU A 581 6.27 -17.95 11.36
N PHE A 582 7.27 -17.12 11.66
CA PHE A 582 8.69 -17.50 11.62
C PHE A 582 9.19 -17.78 13.05
N SER A 583 9.58 -19.03 13.32
CA SER A 583 10.00 -19.52 14.65
C SER A 583 11.53 -19.59 14.80
N ASP A 584 12.23 -18.54 14.36
CA ASP A 584 13.70 -18.35 14.34
C ASP A 584 14.52 -19.35 13.50
N THR A 585 14.05 -20.60 13.35
CA THR A 585 14.77 -21.71 12.69
C THR A 585 14.03 -22.24 11.47
N HIS A 586 12.71 -22.07 11.43
CA HIS A 586 11.82 -22.58 10.41
C HIS A 586 10.53 -21.74 10.36
N TYR A 587 9.74 -21.95 9.31
CA TYR A 587 8.42 -21.37 9.16
C TYR A 587 7.32 -22.37 9.53
N VAL A 588 6.30 -21.88 10.23
CA VAL A 588 5.11 -22.67 10.58
C VAL A 588 4.07 -22.55 9.47
N PRO A 589 3.65 -23.66 8.81
CA PRO A 589 2.66 -23.61 7.74
C PRO A 589 1.29 -23.16 8.27
N ASN A 590 0.49 -22.53 7.41
CA ASN A 590 -0.93 -22.29 7.70
C ASN A 590 -1.78 -23.56 7.54
N GLU A 591 -3.05 -23.49 7.95
CA GLU A 591 -3.97 -24.63 7.93
C GLU A 591 -4.11 -25.23 6.53
N GLU A 592 -4.12 -24.40 5.48
CA GLU A 592 -4.27 -24.85 4.10
C GLU A 592 -3.03 -25.58 3.59
N LEU A 593 -1.84 -25.06 3.89
CA LEU A 593 -0.59 -25.72 3.51
C LEU A 593 -0.37 -27.00 4.32
N GLN A 594 -0.74 -27.01 5.60
CA GLN A 594 -0.70 -28.20 6.45
C GLN A 594 -1.69 -29.26 5.96
N THR A 595 -2.87 -28.88 5.46
CA THR A 595 -3.81 -29.82 4.86
C THR A 595 -3.21 -30.50 3.63
N ARG A 596 -2.41 -29.78 2.84
CA ARG A 596 -1.72 -30.31 1.66
C ARG A 596 -0.51 -31.19 2.01
N TYR A 597 0.22 -30.85 3.07
CA TYR A 597 1.43 -31.55 3.54
C TYR A 597 1.34 -31.90 5.03
N PRO A 598 0.43 -32.84 5.41
CA PRO A 598 0.09 -33.08 6.81
C PRO A 598 1.22 -33.67 7.67
N GLU A 599 2.23 -34.27 7.03
CA GLU A 599 3.32 -34.99 7.70
C GLU A 599 4.63 -34.18 7.74
N ASP A 600 4.68 -32.99 7.15
CA ASP A 600 5.92 -32.22 6.99
C ASP A 600 6.35 -31.45 8.25
N MET A 601 5.41 -31.04 9.10
CA MET A 601 5.73 -30.26 10.29
C MET A 601 6.56 -31.07 11.32
N PRO A 602 6.20 -32.33 11.66
CA PRO A 602 7.05 -33.17 12.50
C PRO A 602 8.46 -33.37 11.94
N GLU A 603 8.58 -33.55 10.63
CA GLU A 603 9.85 -33.74 9.91
C GLU A 603 10.74 -32.49 9.96
N THR A 604 10.11 -31.32 9.79
CA THR A 604 10.76 -30.03 9.94
C THR A 604 11.33 -29.87 11.35
N MET A 605 10.53 -30.20 12.37
CA MET A 605 10.96 -30.13 13.77
C MET A 605 12.11 -31.08 14.08
N ALA A 606 12.06 -32.32 13.58
CA ALA A 606 13.14 -33.30 13.76
C ALA A 606 14.46 -32.79 13.11
N THR A 607 14.37 -32.28 11.89
CA THR A 607 15.51 -31.73 11.15
C THR A 607 16.10 -30.50 11.86
N VAL A 608 15.25 -29.59 12.32
CA VAL A 608 15.65 -28.39 13.09
C VAL A 608 16.35 -28.77 14.39
N GLN A 609 15.83 -29.77 15.10
CA GLN A 609 16.46 -30.27 16.32
C GLN A 609 17.84 -30.87 16.05
N GLU A 610 17.99 -31.67 14.99
CA GLU A 610 19.28 -32.25 14.62
C GLU A 610 20.31 -31.19 14.24
N LEU A 611 19.92 -30.20 13.44
CA LEU A 611 20.83 -29.19 12.89
C LEU A 611 21.17 -28.09 13.89
N TYR A 612 20.19 -27.61 14.67
CA TYR A 612 20.31 -26.37 15.44
C TYR A 612 20.24 -26.55 16.95
N HIS A 613 20.27 -27.78 17.49
CA HIS A 613 20.24 -28.04 18.94
C HIS A 613 21.32 -27.29 19.76
N ARG A 614 22.39 -26.80 19.11
CA ARG A 614 23.47 -26.05 19.76
C ARG A 614 23.28 -24.53 19.76
N LEU A 615 22.23 -24.01 19.12
CA LEU A 615 21.98 -22.57 18.94
C LEU A 615 20.87 -22.00 19.85
N THR A 616 20.19 -22.82 20.67
CA THR A 616 19.25 -22.34 21.68
C THR A 616 19.98 -22.04 22.99
N PRO A 617 20.12 -20.77 23.43
CA PRO A 617 20.42 -20.50 24.82
C PRO A 617 19.21 -20.96 25.65
N ASN A 618 19.46 -21.77 26.67
CA ASN A 618 18.47 -22.06 27.70
C ASN A 618 17.78 -20.75 28.12
N SER A 619 16.45 -20.76 28.12
CA SER A 619 15.61 -19.91 28.95
C SER A 619 15.88 -20.23 30.43
N GLY A 620 17.09 -19.94 30.89
CA GLY A 620 17.45 -19.92 32.29
C GLY A 620 17.04 -18.58 32.86
N HIS A 621 16.09 -18.60 33.80
CA HIS A 621 15.88 -17.52 34.75
C HIS A 621 17.23 -17.01 35.25
N GLN A 622 17.66 -15.82 34.78
CA GLN A 622 18.63 -15.03 35.50
C GLN A 622 17.89 -14.38 36.65
N GLU A 623 17.98 -15.01 37.82
CA GLU A 623 17.85 -14.29 39.08
C GLU A 623 18.81 -13.10 39.05
N LEU A 624 18.24 -11.90 39.16
CA LEU A 624 18.99 -10.67 39.40
C LEU A 624 19.81 -10.86 40.69
N PRO A 625 21.13 -10.59 40.67
CA PRO A 625 21.90 -10.58 41.90
C PRO A 625 21.41 -9.40 42.75
N GLN A 626 21.05 -9.71 44.00
CA GLN A 626 20.73 -8.72 45.02
C GLN A 626 21.89 -7.74 45.20
N ASP A 627 21.54 -6.45 45.12
CA ASP A 627 22.36 -5.33 45.52
C ASP A 627 23.00 -5.57 46.90
N GLN A 628 24.33 -5.59 46.95
CA GLN A 628 25.07 -5.18 48.13
C GLN A 628 25.57 -3.76 47.93
N GLN A 629 24.92 -2.85 48.65
CA GLN A 629 25.43 -1.54 48.99
C GLN A 629 26.90 -1.62 49.46
N SER A 630 27.80 -0.91 48.78
CA SER A 630 28.86 -0.20 49.50
C SER A 630 29.34 1.00 48.68
N HIS A 631 29.32 2.14 49.37
CA HIS A 631 29.85 3.43 48.97
C HIS A 631 31.30 3.35 48.46
N LYS A 632 31.64 4.14 47.42
CA LYS A 632 32.59 5.26 47.55
C LYS A 632 32.67 6.11 46.28
N ALA A 633 32.73 7.41 46.53
CA ALA A 633 32.91 8.49 45.58
C ALA A 633 34.30 8.47 44.93
N ASN A 634 34.39 8.91 43.68
CA ASN A 634 35.10 10.14 43.30
C ASN A 634 35.04 10.37 41.78
N THR A 635 34.61 11.58 41.44
CA THR A 635 34.86 12.35 40.21
C THR A 635 36.37 12.61 39.98
N PRO A 636 36.81 13.17 38.84
CA PRO A 636 36.05 13.80 37.75
C PRO A 636 35.92 12.97 36.47
#